data_AF-A0A401I8S2-F1
#
_entry.id   AF-A0A401I8S2-F1
#
_cell.length_a   1.000
_cell.length_b   1.000
_cell.length_c   1.000
_cell.angle_alpha   90.00
_cell.angle_beta   90.00
_cell.angle_gamma   90.00
#
_symmetry.space_group_name_H-M   'P 1'
#
loop_
_entity.id
_entity.type
_entity.pdbx_description
1 polymer ?
#
loop_
_entity_poly.entity_id
_entity_poly.type
_entity_poly.pdbx_seq_one_letter_code
_entity_poly.pdbx_strand_id
1 'polypeptide(L)'
;MTRLPLLLLALWLGLLTGLPSAGAASGSEARLAEIETLAERLQGRADIPGLSVVIVQDGETVYNRSFGYADLEQRRPADGQTIYELGSNSKALTALAVMRLQAEGRLSLDDPVTDYIPWLRLAYKGEPQAITLAQLLHHTSGIPFASIGTLPPTAGEGAAETTVRSLLGRPLASEPGSRYEYATINYAVLGLVIQTVTGQSFADYMASAVLEPLGLRDTSAIVPADPARLAQGYKGRFTRPSPYDPPAYEGNAPSGYILSTPGDVARWLELLTGAELPAGFAPEWLAATLQPDRTVAPSAAGASYAAGWEVYQDGAGYYAHEGSNPTFSSFIAFRPGERSGVAVLANRNSETTAMIGESVLELWLGEEPPVAGPDLFKRADTFAVALLVILTPAALVILVYIGLTLRELGRGARQPQRRPARWLGALLGRLAAAAIAAAALYWLPEVIGLGLSWHFVEVWLPQTVLLAVWLLAAVIALYLLYSLLLAWFPRPRDRSLLQPVALALMSGLGNAMIIFVINETFVRSDNLTSGLLAYFGLAVLMYVVGQRYIQSMLVRLTNQFVYEKRMELAGKLLETDYAHMERMERGRLEATLSSDTEEISSSIGLVVTGGTNVVTLLCCFAYLGIMNVYALLLSLAIIAILAGIYYVAGEKANQLFEETRDIQNRFFGYIADLLRGFKELALSRSRRREFREAMDESCETFRDKRTGAQMRFVHVFIIGETLFVLVIGCVVFLFPAIFKQMDQDMLRSYVFVFLYMTGPVNQLLDSLPQIALIRVSWGRVKRLIQEVDERRRSQTTELAAERAASPAGAIASVAAAGPEDDPPEHGALSASPTSTRQDSSTQQAAALMHLLASSSPSHAPSELSTVSADDGAAPLELTLQDVVYRYPEDAEGRRPFAVGPVDCTFRGGEVAFITGGNGSGKSSLAKLITGLYRPDEGRILLNGRVASEEELRESFTAIFADFHLFDALYGIDTSGREAEIEAYLRLLELQDKVAVQDGSFTTTRLSTGQKKRLALLVAYLEARPICLFDEWAADQDPTYRRLFYEQLLPQMKARGTCVIAITHDDAYFDTADRVIKMDTGQLVETP
;
A
#
# COMPACT_ATOMS: atom_id res chain seq x y z
N MET A 1 7.01 -18.53 -29.89
CA MET A 1 6.70 -18.55 -28.44
C MET A 1 6.23 -19.91 -27.93
N THR A 2 5.78 -20.83 -28.79
CA THR A 2 5.34 -22.20 -28.43
C THR A 2 6.41 -23.13 -27.85
N ARG A 3 7.70 -22.77 -27.87
CA ARG A 3 8.81 -23.60 -27.34
C ARG A 3 9.32 -23.18 -25.95
N LEU A 4 8.84 -22.05 -25.41
CA LEU A 4 9.31 -21.53 -24.12
C LEU A 4 8.99 -22.43 -22.91
N PRO A 5 7.79 -23.04 -22.77
CA PRO A 5 7.52 -23.97 -21.67
C PRO A 5 8.36 -25.26 -21.78
N LEU A 6 8.67 -25.73 -23.01
CA LEU A 6 9.57 -26.86 -23.26
C LEU A 6 11.03 -26.55 -22.88
N LEU A 7 11.48 -25.31 -23.06
CA LEU A 7 12.82 -24.84 -22.65
C LEU A 7 12.93 -24.67 -21.13
N LEU A 8 11.90 -24.16 -20.46
CA LEU A 8 11.86 -24.05 -18.99
C LEU A 8 11.82 -25.43 -18.33
N LEU A 9 11.09 -26.39 -18.91
CA LEU A 9 11.09 -27.79 -18.47
C LEU A 9 12.47 -28.46 -18.65
N ALA A 10 13.17 -28.17 -19.77
CA ALA A 10 14.52 -28.65 -20.01
C ALA A 10 15.56 -28.02 -19.06
N LEU A 11 15.38 -26.76 -18.67
CA LEU A 11 16.23 -26.09 -17.66
C LEU A 11 16.03 -26.68 -16.26
N TRP A 12 14.78 -27.04 -15.93
CA TRP A 12 14.42 -27.71 -14.67
C TRP A 12 15.02 -29.11 -14.56
N LEU A 13 15.05 -29.87 -15.66
CA LEU A 13 15.69 -31.18 -15.74
C LEU A 13 17.23 -31.11 -15.65
N GLY A 14 17.84 -29.97 -16.03
CA GLY A 14 19.29 -29.76 -15.94
C GLY A 14 19.82 -29.45 -14.54
N LEU A 15 18.95 -29.04 -13.61
CA LEU A 15 19.30 -28.73 -12.21
C LEU A 15 19.35 -29.98 -11.30
N LEU A 16 18.98 -31.16 -11.83
CA LEU A 16 18.92 -32.43 -11.10
C LEU A 16 20.24 -33.23 -11.10
N THR A 17 21.32 -32.69 -11.67
CA THR A 17 22.59 -33.43 -11.77
C THR A 17 23.75 -32.72 -11.09
N GLY A 18 24.20 -33.30 -9.97
CA GLY A 18 25.55 -33.15 -9.46
C GLY A 18 25.65 -32.52 -8.08
N LEU A 19 25.64 -33.35 -7.04
CA LEU A 19 26.35 -33.06 -5.81
C LEU A 19 27.45 -34.11 -5.62
N PRO A 20 28.70 -33.70 -5.38
CA PRO A 20 29.77 -34.62 -5.06
C PRO A 20 29.60 -35.08 -3.60
N SER A 21 29.62 -36.39 -3.39
CA SER A 21 29.86 -36.98 -2.07
C SER A 21 31.36 -36.95 -1.80
N ALA A 22 31.77 -36.11 -0.84
CA ALA A 22 33.15 -36.10 -0.35
C ALA A 22 33.29 -37.22 0.68
N GLY A 23 34.21 -38.15 0.41
CA GLY A 23 34.51 -39.27 1.28
C GLY A 23 35.28 -38.86 2.54
N ALA A 24 35.01 -39.60 3.62
CA ALA A 24 35.70 -39.52 4.89
C ALA A 24 37.14 -40.04 4.80
N ALA A 25 38.06 -39.35 5.49
CA ALA A 25 39.03 -39.96 6.42
C ALA A 25 39.89 -38.88 7.07
N SER A 26 39.96 -38.86 8.41
CA SER A 26 41.19 -38.55 9.15
C SER A 26 41.04 -38.93 10.64
N GLY A 27 42.17 -39.14 11.32
CA GLY A 27 42.25 -39.63 12.69
C GLY A 27 41.58 -38.74 13.74
N SER A 28 41.53 -39.20 14.99
CA SER A 28 40.87 -38.51 16.10
C SER A 28 41.29 -37.03 16.26
N GLU A 29 42.58 -36.69 16.04
CA GLU A 29 43.07 -35.31 16.12
C GLU A 29 42.44 -34.37 15.08
N ALA A 30 42.23 -34.84 13.84
CA ALA A 30 41.65 -34.01 12.79
C ALA A 30 40.14 -33.79 13.01
N ARG A 31 39.44 -34.78 13.55
CA ARG A 31 38.04 -34.65 13.99
C ARG A 31 37.89 -33.65 15.15
N LEU A 32 38.80 -33.67 16.12
CA LEU A 32 38.79 -32.71 17.22
C LEU A 32 38.98 -31.26 16.73
N ALA A 33 39.88 -31.01 15.78
CA ALA A 33 40.07 -29.68 15.19
C ALA A 33 38.83 -29.20 14.41
N GLU A 34 38.13 -30.12 13.73
CA GLU A 34 36.86 -29.83 13.06
C GLU A 34 35.75 -29.49 14.06
N ILE A 35 35.66 -30.23 15.17
CA ILE A 35 34.76 -29.96 16.30
C ILE A 35 35.03 -28.60 16.93
N GLU A 36 36.30 -28.25 17.18
CA GLU A 36 36.69 -26.93 17.72
C GLU A 36 36.24 -25.80 16.79
N THR A 37 36.56 -25.92 15.50
CA THR A 37 36.17 -24.93 14.47
C THR A 37 34.65 -24.78 14.38
N LEU A 38 33.92 -25.89 14.43
CA LEU A 38 32.46 -25.91 14.42
C LEU A 38 31.90 -25.20 15.67
N ALA A 39 32.39 -25.57 16.86
CA ALA A 39 31.93 -25.02 18.13
C ALA A 39 32.17 -23.51 18.19
N GLU A 40 33.36 -23.01 17.83
CA GLU A 40 33.66 -21.58 17.78
C GLU A 40 32.76 -20.83 16.79
N ARG A 41 32.53 -21.40 15.60
CA ARG A 41 31.67 -20.80 14.58
C ARG A 41 30.22 -20.69 15.05
N LEU A 42 29.67 -21.74 15.66
CA LEU A 42 28.29 -21.77 16.15
C LEU A 42 28.13 -20.91 17.41
N GLN A 43 29.09 -20.94 18.33
CA GLN A 43 29.17 -20.06 19.49
C GLN A 43 29.11 -18.58 19.06
N GLY A 44 29.95 -18.19 18.09
CA GLY A 44 29.97 -16.83 17.55
C GLY A 44 28.67 -16.47 16.85
N ARG A 45 28.07 -17.40 16.10
CA ARG A 45 26.78 -17.20 15.43
C ARG A 45 25.63 -16.97 16.41
N ALA A 46 25.66 -17.56 17.61
CA ALA A 46 24.64 -17.38 18.63
C ALA A 46 24.97 -16.28 19.66
N ASP A 47 26.15 -15.65 19.55
CA ASP A 47 26.76 -14.76 20.56
C ASP A 47 26.66 -15.35 21.98
N ILE A 48 27.04 -16.63 22.11
CA ILE A 48 27.17 -17.32 23.41
C ILE A 48 28.50 -16.87 24.04
N PRO A 49 28.50 -16.17 25.20
CA PRO A 49 29.74 -15.63 25.77
C PRO A 49 30.74 -16.71 26.19
N GLY A 50 30.27 -17.77 26.86
CA GLY A 50 31.06 -18.89 27.34
C GLY A 50 30.38 -20.22 27.05
N LEU A 51 31.15 -21.16 26.50
CA LEU A 51 30.70 -22.48 26.08
C LEU A 51 31.69 -23.53 26.58
N SER A 52 31.24 -24.67 27.06
CA SER A 52 32.09 -25.83 27.36
C SER A 52 31.59 -27.05 26.62
N VAL A 53 32.50 -27.81 26.01
CA VAL A 53 32.21 -29.03 25.25
C VAL A 53 33.01 -30.19 25.85
N VAL A 54 32.31 -31.28 26.10
CA VAL A 54 32.82 -32.52 26.68
C VAL A 54 32.50 -33.67 25.74
N ILE A 55 33.48 -34.54 25.49
CA ILE A 55 33.30 -35.80 24.75
C ILE A 55 33.89 -36.92 25.59
N VAL A 56 33.10 -37.98 25.75
CA VAL A 56 33.45 -39.21 26.44
C VAL A 56 33.38 -40.35 25.43
N GLN A 57 34.40 -41.20 25.44
CA GLN A 57 34.47 -42.42 24.64
C GLN A 57 35.00 -43.57 25.49
N ASP A 58 34.36 -44.72 25.38
CA ASP A 58 34.72 -45.95 26.10
C ASP A 58 34.70 -45.86 27.64
N GLY A 59 34.00 -44.85 28.18
CA GLY A 59 33.94 -44.58 29.61
C GLY A 59 35.08 -43.69 30.12
N GLU A 60 35.83 -43.04 29.22
CA GLU A 60 36.88 -42.06 29.53
C GLU A 60 36.63 -40.73 28.82
N THR A 61 36.93 -39.62 29.50
CA THR A 61 36.89 -38.28 28.91
C THR A 61 38.02 -38.09 27.90
N VAL A 62 37.67 -38.00 26.61
CA VAL A 62 38.63 -37.79 25.50
C VAL A 62 38.78 -36.32 25.10
N TYR A 63 37.81 -35.48 25.45
CA TYR A 63 37.84 -34.05 25.19
C TYR A 63 37.07 -33.28 26.26
N ASN A 64 37.67 -32.23 26.81
CA ASN A 64 37.03 -31.30 27.74
C ASN A 64 37.67 -29.92 27.55
N ARG A 65 36.98 -29.06 26.80
CA ARG A 65 37.46 -27.71 26.49
C ARG A 65 36.33 -26.69 26.62
N SER A 66 36.74 -25.50 27.02
CA SER A 66 35.87 -24.34 27.15
C SER A 66 36.35 -23.22 26.24
N PHE A 67 35.38 -22.47 25.71
CA PHE A 67 35.56 -21.40 24.75
C PHE A 67 34.93 -20.12 25.32
N GLY A 68 35.54 -18.98 25.04
CA GLY A 68 35.05 -17.68 25.48
C GLY A 68 35.18 -17.43 26.98
N TYR A 69 34.17 -16.80 27.58
CA TYR A 69 34.23 -16.22 28.93
C TYR A 69 33.11 -16.72 29.83
N ALA A 70 33.48 -17.17 31.03
CA ALA A 70 32.55 -17.39 32.13
C ALA A 70 31.91 -16.06 32.58
N ASP A 71 32.66 -14.96 32.49
CA ASP A 71 32.19 -13.59 32.72
C ASP A 71 32.83 -12.65 31.69
N LEU A 72 32.01 -12.09 30.80
CA LEU A 72 32.39 -11.20 29.71
C LEU A 72 32.84 -9.82 30.20
N GLU A 73 32.26 -9.29 31.28
CA GLU A 73 32.61 -7.97 31.83
C GLU A 73 33.95 -8.03 32.56
N GLN A 74 34.14 -9.07 33.37
CA GLN A 74 35.41 -9.31 34.08
C GLN A 74 36.47 -9.97 33.21
N ARG A 75 36.12 -10.38 31.97
CA ARG A 75 36.97 -11.15 31.06
C ARG A 75 37.54 -12.43 31.70
N ARG A 76 36.77 -13.07 32.58
CA ARG A 76 37.15 -14.35 33.18
C ARG A 76 36.92 -15.45 32.15
N PRO A 77 37.97 -16.18 31.70
CA PRO A 77 37.82 -17.24 30.72
C PRO A 77 36.92 -18.35 31.26
N ALA A 78 36.15 -18.98 30.38
CA ALA A 78 35.51 -20.25 30.70
C ALA A 78 36.57 -21.36 30.73
N ASP A 79 36.46 -22.28 31.67
CA ASP A 79 37.36 -23.42 31.84
C ASP A 79 36.60 -24.66 32.37
N GLY A 80 37.30 -25.80 32.49
CA GLY A 80 36.71 -27.05 32.96
C GLY A 80 36.22 -27.04 34.42
N GLN A 81 36.43 -25.94 35.15
CA GLN A 81 36.00 -25.72 36.53
C GLN A 81 34.86 -24.69 36.63
N THR A 82 34.47 -24.08 35.52
CA THR A 82 33.39 -23.11 35.46
C THR A 82 32.06 -23.80 35.76
N ILE A 83 31.28 -23.24 36.68
CA ILE A 83 29.98 -23.79 37.07
C ILE A 83 28.89 -23.19 36.18
N TYR A 84 28.06 -24.06 35.61
CA TYR A 84 26.88 -23.71 34.80
C TYR A 84 25.61 -24.28 35.41
N GLU A 85 24.47 -23.66 35.13
CA GLU A 85 23.17 -24.30 35.38
C GLU A 85 22.89 -25.35 34.29
N LEU A 86 22.50 -26.56 34.71
CA LEU A 86 22.21 -27.65 33.77
C LEU A 86 20.84 -27.51 33.11
N GLY A 87 19.95 -26.64 33.57
CA GLY A 87 18.58 -26.62 33.08
C GLY A 87 17.93 -27.99 33.22
N SER A 88 17.10 -28.38 32.25
CA SER A 88 16.37 -29.66 32.28
C SER A 88 17.22 -30.92 32.36
N ASN A 89 18.52 -30.88 32.06
CA ASN A 89 19.43 -32.02 32.31
C ASN A 89 19.52 -32.40 33.80
N SER A 90 19.08 -31.51 34.71
CA SER A 90 18.88 -31.81 36.13
C SER A 90 17.92 -32.99 36.37
N LYS A 91 16.95 -33.20 35.47
CA LYS A 91 15.90 -34.22 35.62
C LYS A 91 16.46 -35.64 35.66
N ALA A 92 17.49 -35.93 34.88
CA ALA A 92 18.12 -37.25 34.87
C ALA A 92 18.72 -37.62 36.24
N LEU A 93 19.32 -36.65 36.93
CA LEU A 93 19.86 -36.83 38.28
C LEU A 93 18.73 -37.00 39.31
N THR A 94 17.68 -36.18 39.21
CA THR A 94 16.48 -36.32 40.06
C THR A 94 15.79 -37.67 39.86
N ALA A 95 15.68 -38.13 38.61
CA ALA A 95 15.13 -39.43 38.27
C ALA A 95 15.94 -40.57 38.88
N LEU A 96 17.28 -40.48 38.84
CA LEU A 96 18.14 -41.46 39.49
C LEU A 96 17.90 -41.52 41.01
N ALA A 97 17.65 -40.36 41.64
CA ALA A 97 17.27 -40.30 43.06
C ALA A 97 15.95 -41.04 43.34
N VAL A 98 14.94 -40.88 42.47
CA VAL A 98 13.66 -41.61 42.57
C VAL A 98 13.87 -43.12 42.38
N MET A 99 14.66 -43.53 41.39
CA MET A 99 14.96 -44.96 41.14
C MET A 99 15.69 -45.61 42.30
N ARG A 100 16.61 -44.86 42.95
CA ARG A 100 17.28 -45.32 44.16
C ARG A 100 16.29 -45.53 45.30
N LEU A 101 15.40 -44.57 45.57
CA LEU A 101 14.36 -44.71 46.60
C LEU A 101 13.41 -45.88 46.32
N GLN A 102 13.10 -46.14 45.05
CA GLN A 102 12.33 -47.32 44.63
C GLN A 102 13.08 -48.61 44.96
N ALA A 103 14.37 -48.70 44.62
CA ALA A 103 15.17 -49.88 44.91
C ALA A 103 15.37 -50.11 46.42
N GLU A 104 15.39 -49.04 47.22
CA GLU A 104 15.38 -49.10 48.69
C GLU A 104 14.00 -49.51 49.26
N GLY A 105 12.97 -49.68 48.43
CA GLY A 105 11.61 -50.04 48.84
C GLY A 105 10.85 -48.93 49.57
N ARG A 106 11.29 -47.69 49.42
CA ARG A 106 10.73 -46.51 50.10
C ARG A 106 9.58 -45.85 49.35
N LEU A 107 9.48 -46.13 48.05
CA LEU A 107 8.38 -45.75 47.18
C LEU A 107 8.22 -46.76 46.03
N SER A 108 7.09 -46.72 45.33
CA SER A 108 6.86 -47.41 44.06
C SER A 108 6.45 -46.42 42.98
N LEU A 109 6.89 -46.61 41.74
CA LEU A 109 6.48 -45.75 40.61
C LEU A 109 4.97 -45.86 40.30
N ASP A 110 4.33 -46.95 40.68
CA ASP A 110 2.89 -47.15 40.52
C ASP A 110 2.06 -46.43 41.60
N ASP A 111 2.71 -45.92 42.66
CA ASP A 111 2.01 -45.24 43.74
C ASP A 111 1.38 -43.93 43.25
N PRO A 112 0.13 -43.65 43.64
CA PRO A 112 -0.45 -42.33 43.50
C PRO A 112 0.37 -41.27 44.25
N VAL A 113 0.61 -40.12 43.62
CA VAL A 113 1.33 -39.01 44.26
C VAL A 113 0.67 -38.55 45.57
N THR A 114 -0.65 -38.76 45.71
CA THR A 114 -1.41 -38.44 46.92
C THR A 114 -1.04 -39.27 48.14
N ASP A 115 -0.37 -40.40 47.97
CA ASP A 115 0.11 -41.21 49.09
C ASP A 115 1.27 -40.52 49.82
N TYR A 116 2.02 -39.67 49.10
CA TYR A 116 3.11 -38.86 49.62
C TYR A 116 2.69 -37.40 49.88
N ILE A 117 1.82 -36.84 49.02
CA ILE A 117 1.37 -35.45 49.10
C ILE A 117 -0.17 -35.43 49.09
N PRO A 118 -0.85 -35.70 50.23
CA PRO A 118 -2.30 -35.94 50.27
C PRO A 118 -3.19 -34.79 49.81
N TRP A 119 -2.65 -33.56 49.85
CA TRP A 119 -3.33 -32.34 49.44
C TRP A 119 -3.19 -32.05 47.93
N LEU A 120 -2.30 -32.74 47.20
CA LEU A 120 -2.12 -32.55 45.76
C LEU A 120 -3.16 -33.34 44.98
N ARG A 121 -4.39 -32.82 44.91
CA ARG A 121 -5.50 -33.41 44.16
C ARG A 121 -5.79 -32.57 42.92
N LEU A 122 -5.47 -33.11 41.75
CA LEU A 122 -5.72 -32.47 40.45
C LEU A 122 -6.91 -33.15 39.75
N ALA A 123 -7.57 -32.41 38.87
CA ALA A 123 -8.79 -32.86 38.21
C ALA A 123 -8.69 -32.70 36.70
N TYR A 124 -9.21 -33.69 35.97
CA TYR A 124 -9.44 -33.61 34.53
C TYR A 124 -10.95 -33.52 34.29
N LYS A 125 -11.39 -32.49 33.56
CA LYS A 125 -12.83 -32.22 33.33
C LYS A 125 -13.69 -32.17 34.61
N GLY A 126 -13.11 -31.69 35.71
CA GLY A 126 -13.79 -31.58 37.01
C GLY A 126 -13.74 -32.84 37.88
N GLU A 127 -13.29 -33.98 37.34
CA GLU A 127 -13.18 -35.24 38.06
C GLU A 127 -11.75 -35.42 38.63
N PRO A 128 -11.58 -35.68 39.94
CA PRO A 128 -10.28 -35.95 40.55
C PRO A 128 -9.58 -37.14 39.88
N GLN A 129 -8.28 -36.99 39.60
CA GLN A 129 -7.48 -38.03 38.95
C GLN A 129 -6.38 -38.52 39.90
N ALA A 130 -6.10 -39.83 39.86
CA ALA A 130 -4.95 -40.42 40.51
C ALA A 130 -3.75 -40.35 39.55
N ILE A 131 -2.79 -39.47 39.84
CA ILE A 131 -1.56 -39.34 39.06
C ILE A 131 -0.48 -40.19 39.74
N THR A 132 0.13 -41.12 39.02
CA THR A 132 1.21 -41.96 39.57
C THR A 132 2.58 -41.28 39.46
N LEU A 133 3.55 -41.74 40.26
CA LEU A 133 4.93 -41.26 40.16
C LEU A 133 5.54 -41.57 38.78
N ALA A 134 5.20 -42.72 38.17
CA ALA A 134 5.59 -43.07 36.79
C ALA A 134 5.10 -42.03 35.77
N GLN A 135 3.86 -41.57 35.89
CA GLN A 135 3.28 -40.58 34.99
C GLN A 135 3.94 -39.20 35.13
N LEU A 136 4.32 -38.81 36.35
CA LEU A 136 5.11 -37.60 36.57
C LEU A 136 6.49 -37.72 35.90
N LEU A 137 7.17 -38.84 36.15
CA LEU A 137 8.52 -39.13 35.64
C LEU A 137 8.60 -39.12 34.11
N HIS A 138 7.57 -39.66 33.44
CA HIS A 138 7.51 -39.79 31.99
C HIS A 138 6.75 -38.68 31.26
N HIS A 139 6.33 -37.62 31.96
CA HIS A 139 5.50 -36.54 31.39
C HIS A 139 4.19 -37.02 30.75
N THR A 140 3.54 -37.99 31.38
CA THR A 140 2.19 -38.46 31.04
C THR A 140 1.17 -38.12 32.12
N SER A 141 1.49 -37.18 33.03
CA SER A 141 0.63 -36.74 34.14
C SER A 141 -0.62 -35.94 33.73
N GLY A 142 -0.66 -35.46 32.48
CA GLY A 142 -1.71 -34.55 31.98
C GLY A 142 -1.59 -33.10 32.45
N ILE A 143 -0.53 -32.75 33.19
CA ILE A 143 -0.25 -31.35 33.57
C ILE A 143 0.20 -30.59 32.31
N PRO A 144 -0.35 -29.38 32.02
CA PRO A 144 0.00 -28.65 30.80
C PRO A 144 1.42 -28.05 30.83
N PHE A 145 2.05 -27.98 29.66
CA PHE A 145 3.33 -27.27 29.46
C PHE A 145 3.29 -25.83 30.00
N ALA A 146 2.18 -25.11 29.76
CA ALA A 146 1.98 -23.73 30.18
C ALA A 146 2.12 -23.49 31.70
N SER A 147 2.12 -24.56 32.52
CA SER A 147 2.44 -24.48 33.95
C SER A 147 3.78 -23.78 34.24
N ILE A 148 4.77 -23.90 33.33
CA ILE A 148 6.08 -23.24 33.46
C ILE A 148 5.96 -21.71 33.56
N GLY A 149 5.01 -21.10 32.82
CA GLY A 149 4.81 -19.65 32.79
C GLY A 149 4.23 -19.06 34.07
N THR A 150 3.95 -19.90 35.06
CA THR A 150 3.29 -19.53 36.31
C THR A 150 3.99 -20.08 37.55
N LEU A 151 5.17 -20.66 37.38
CA LEU A 151 6.02 -21.07 38.49
C LEU A 151 6.34 -19.83 39.34
N PRO A 152 6.05 -19.87 40.65
CA PRO A 152 6.36 -18.75 41.52
C PRO A 152 7.89 -18.66 41.72
N PRO A 153 8.48 -17.45 41.69
CA PRO A 153 9.83 -17.28 42.19
C PRO A 153 9.84 -17.62 43.69
N THR A 154 10.66 -18.58 44.07
CA THR A 154 10.72 -19.13 45.43
C THR A 154 12.15 -19.33 45.85
N ALA A 155 12.44 -19.06 47.12
CA ALA A 155 13.74 -19.27 47.75
C ALA A 155 13.56 -19.65 49.23
N GLY A 156 14.48 -20.44 49.75
CA GLY A 156 14.53 -20.85 51.15
C GLY A 156 13.52 -21.94 51.54
N GLU A 157 13.28 -22.05 52.84
CA GLU A 157 12.45 -23.09 53.44
C GLU A 157 11.00 -22.99 52.94
N GLY A 158 10.43 -24.12 52.48
CA GLY A 158 9.09 -24.18 51.91
C GLY A 158 8.97 -23.81 50.42
N ALA A 159 10.09 -23.52 49.73
CA ALA A 159 10.09 -23.22 48.30
C ALA A 159 9.51 -24.36 47.44
N ALA A 160 9.88 -25.61 47.74
CA ALA A 160 9.38 -26.80 47.04
C ALA A 160 7.85 -26.96 47.18
N GLU A 161 7.33 -26.86 48.41
CA GLU A 161 5.89 -26.94 48.67
C GLU A 161 5.12 -25.81 47.98
N THR A 162 5.61 -24.57 48.10
CA THR A 162 5.00 -23.40 47.45
C THR A 162 4.94 -23.55 45.94
N THR A 163 5.99 -24.09 45.33
CA THR A 163 6.05 -24.38 43.89
C THR A 163 5.01 -25.42 43.50
N VAL A 164 4.91 -26.55 44.22
CA VAL A 164 3.91 -27.59 43.93
C VAL A 164 2.48 -27.12 44.17
N ARG A 165 2.25 -26.28 45.19
CA ARG A 165 0.93 -25.67 45.45
C ARG A 165 0.43 -24.79 44.33
N SER A 166 1.30 -24.29 43.45
CA SER A 166 0.89 -23.51 42.26
C SER A 166 0.01 -24.30 41.28
N LEU A 167 -0.01 -25.64 41.38
CA LEU A 167 -0.89 -26.54 40.61
C LEU A 167 -2.33 -26.56 41.12
N LEU A 168 -2.57 -26.18 42.37
CA LEU A 168 -3.90 -26.31 42.97
C LEU A 168 -4.92 -25.43 42.25
N GLY A 169 -6.10 -26.01 42.00
CA GLY A 169 -7.19 -25.34 41.28
C GLY A 169 -7.02 -25.31 39.75
N ARG A 170 -5.96 -25.91 39.20
CA ARG A 170 -5.76 -25.99 37.75
C ARG A 170 -6.23 -27.32 37.17
N PRO A 171 -6.96 -27.30 36.05
CA PRO A 171 -7.34 -28.52 35.37
C PRO A 171 -6.14 -29.14 34.65
N LEU A 172 -6.15 -30.47 34.57
CA LEU A 172 -5.27 -31.21 33.67
C LEU A 172 -5.70 -30.97 32.20
N ALA A 173 -4.74 -30.96 31.29
CA ALA A 173 -4.98 -30.81 29.85
C ALA A 173 -5.39 -32.15 29.19
N SER A 174 -5.03 -33.27 29.81
CA SER A 174 -5.40 -34.63 29.40
C SER A 174 -5.65 -35.53 30.60
N GLU A 175 -6.27 -36.67 30.34
CA GLU A 175 -6.33 -37.77 31.30
C GLU A 175 -4.92 -38.33 31.54
N PRO A 176 -4.49 -38.53 32.79
CA PRO A 176 -3.17 -39.10 33.08
C PRO A 176 -2.95 -40.45 32.39
N GLY A 177 -1.79 -40.64 31.77
CA GLY A 177 -1.42 -41.83 31.01
C GLY A 177 -1.94 -41.87 29.56
N SER A 178 -2.76 -40.89 29.13
CA SER A 178 -3.37 -40.94 27.78
C SER A 178 -2.48 -40.39 26.66
N ARG A 179 -1.56 -39.46 26.96
CA ARG A 179 -0.60 -38.89 25.99
C ARG A 179 0.62 -38.33 26.69
N TYR A 180 1.72 -38.20 25.93
CA TYR A 180 2.89 -37.43 26.33
C TYR A 180 2.62 -35.92 26.24
N GLU A 181 2.89 -35.20 27.32
CA GLU A 181 2.85 -33.74 27.38
C GLU A 181 3.89 -33.22 28.39
N TYR A 182 4.97 -32.64 27.87
CA TYR A 182 6.08 -32.17 28.69
C TYR A 182 5.65 -31.07 29.67
N ALA A 183 5.89 -31.28 30.97
CA ALA A 183 5.58 -30.32 32.02
C ALA A 183 6.69 -30.31 33.07
N THR A 184 7.48 -29.23 33.10
CA THR A 184 8.62 -29.04 34.01
C THR A 184 8.25 -29.32 35.46
N ILE A 185 7.07 -28.87 35.89
CA ILE A 185 6.62 -28.99 37.28
C ILE A 185 6.43 -30.45 37.75
N ASN A 186 6.34 -31.43 36.86
CA ASN A 186 6.31 -32.84 37.25
C ASN A 186 7.53 -33.21 38.12
N TYR A 187 8.71 -32.71 37.77
CA TYR A 187 9.94 -33.00 38.52
C TYR A 187 10.02 -32.21 39.83
N ALA A 188 9.43 -31.01 39.90
CA ALA A 188 9.27 -30.30 41.17
C ALA A 188 8.39 -31.09 42.15
N VAL A 189 7.33 -31.74 41.65
CA VAL A 189 6.51 -32.66 42.45
C VAL A 189 7.33 -33.86 42.92
N LEU A 190 8.11 -34.50 42.04
CA LEU A 190 9.00 -35.61 42.41
C LEU A 190 10.04 -35.19 43.46
N GLY A 191 10.59 -33.98 43.37
CA GLY A 191 11.50 -33.45 44.37
C GLY A 191 10.84 -33.27 45.74
N LEU A 192 9.58 -32.84 45.79
CA LEU A 192 8.82 -32.76 47.04
C LEU A 192 8.48 -34.14 47.61
N VAL A 193 8.22 -35.14 46.74
CA VAL A 193 8.09 -36.54 47.15
C VAL A 193 9.39 -37.04 47.77
N ILE A 194 10.55 -36.77 47.15
CA ILE A 194 11.87 -37.10 47.72
C ILE A 194 12.01 -36.49 49.11
N GLN A 195 11.71 -35.20 49.30
CA GLN A 195 11.78 -34.55 50.61
C GLN A 195 10.87 -35.21 51.64
N THR A 196 9.65 -35.56 51.24
CA THR A 196 8.64 -36.16 52.13
C THR A 196 9.05 -37.58 52.55
N VAL A 197 9.54 -38.39 51.62
CA VAL A 197 9.99 -39.77 51.88
C VAL A 197 11.26 -39.78 52.71
N THR A 198 12.16 -38.82 52.48
CA THR A 198 13.51 -38.79 53.10
C THR A 198 13.59 -38.03 54.41
N GLY A 199 12.72 -37.04 54.62
CA GLY A 199 12.84 -36.06 55.70
C GLY A 199 14.01 -35.09 55.55
N GLN A 200 14.73 -35.13 54.41
CA GLN A 200 15.84 -34.24 54.09
C GLN A 200 15.41 -33.19 53.06
N SER A 201 16.12 -32.07 52.98
CA SER A 201 15.93 -31.15 51.85
C SER A 201 16.33 -31.84 50.54
N PHE A 202 15.77 -31.39 49.41
CA PHE A 202 16.12 -31.97 48.12
C PHE A 202 17.61 -31.84 47.84
N ALA A 203 18.21 -30.69 48.18
CA ALA A 203 19.64 -30.45 47.98
C ALA A 203 20.50 -31.40 48.84
N ASP A 204 20.17 -31.59 50.12
CA ASP A 204 20.94 -32.45 51.02
C ASP A 204 20.85 -33.92 50.62
N TYR A 205 19.66 -34.38 50.21
CA TYR A 205 19.48 -35.76 49.74
C TYR A 205 20.23 -35.98 48.42
N MET A 206 20.12 -35.04 47.47
CA MET A 206 20.88 -35.14 46.22
C MET A 206 22.38 -35.19 46.48
N ALA A 207 22.92 -34.30 47.34
CA ALA A 207 24.33 -34.27 47.68
C ALA A 207 24.81 -35.62 48.25
N SER A 208 24.18 -36.07 49.34
CA SER A 208 24.63 -37.24 50.10
C SER A 208 24.29 -38.59 49.45
N ALA A 209 23.18 -38.69 48.71
CA ALA A 209 22.67 -39.95 48.16
C ALA A 209 22.91 -40.10 46.64
N VAL A 210 23.21 -39.03 45.91
CA VAL A 210 23.40 -39.13 44.45
C VAL A 210 24.75 -38.57 44.03
N LEU A 211 25.05 -37.31 44.35
CA LEU A 211 26.18 -36.58 43.77
C LEU A 211 27.53 -37.03 44.35
N GLU A 212 27.69 -37.00 45.69
CA GLU A 212 28.93 -37.42 46.34
C GLU A 212 29.31 -38.88 46.05
N PRO A 213 28.38 -39.86 46.13
CA PRO A 213 28.71 -41.24 45.81
C PRO A 213 29.15 -41.46 44.36
N LEU A 214 28.58 -40.72 43.41
CA LEU A 214 28.95 -40.78 41.98
C LEU A 214 30.26 -40.06 41.65
N GLY A 215 30.80 -39.32 42.61
CA GLY A 215 32.03 -38.53 42.45
C GLY A 215 31.80 -37.18 41.78
N LEU A 216 30.56 -36.67 41.77
CA LEU A 216 30.19 -35.37 41.21
C LEU A 216 30.36 -34.27 42.27
N ARG A 217 31.62 -33.89 42.54
CA ARG A 217 32.00 -33.08 43.72
C ARG A 217 31.73 -31.58 43.57
N ASP A 218 31.68 -31.09 42.35
CA ASP A 218 31.42 -29.68 42.02
C ASP A 218 29.97 -29.48 41.53
N THR A 219 29.14 -30.52 41.61
CA THR A 219 27.73 -30.51 41.27
C THR A 219 26.90 -30.29 42.53
N SER A 220 25.92 -29.40 42.46
CA SER A 220 25.06 -29.07 43.60
C SER A 220 23.66 -28.66 43.14
N ALA A 221 22.66 -28.85 44.00
CA ALA A 221 21.33 -28.32 43.75
C ALA A 221 21.20 -26.92 44.39
N ILE A 222 20.68 -25.94 43.64
CA ILE A 222 20.36 -24.57 44.10
C ILE A 222 21.58 -23.67 44.32
N VAL A 223 22.48 -24.03 45.24
CA VAL A 223 23.61 -23.18 45.65
C VAL A 223 24.88 -23.68 44.98
N PRO A 224 25.63 -22.85 44.24
CA PRO A 224 26.87 -23.30 43.61
C PRO A 224 27.87 -23.76 44.67
N ALA A 225 28.62 -24.84 44.37
CA ALA A 225 29.70 -25.33 45.24
C ALA A 225 30.74 -24.24 45.56
N ASP A 226 30.98 -23.34 44.60
CA ASP A 226 31.77 -22.13 44.78
C ASP A 226 31.17 -20.97 43.97
N PRO A 227 30.57 -19.95 44.62
CA PRO A 227 30.03 -18.78 43.94
C PRO A 227 31.03 -18.05 43.04
N ALA A 228 32.34 -18.13 43.32
CA ALA A 228 33.37 -17.50 42.48
C ALA A 228 33.58 -18.22 41.14
N ARG A 229 33.20 -19.51 41.05
CA ARG A 229 33.30 -20.31 39.82
C ARG A 229 32.03 -20.26 38.98
N LEU A 230 30.89 -19.82 39.52
CA LEU A 230 29.63 -19.66 38.78
C LEU A 230 29.80 -18.71 37.59
N ALA A 231 29.46 -19.16 36.39
CA ALA A 231 29.44 -18.30 35.22
C ALA A 231 28.35 -17.22 35.35
N GLN A 232 28.60 -16.03 34.80
CA GLN A 232 27.56 -15.00 34.66
C GLN A 232 26.58 -15.44 33.58
N GLY A 233 25.28 -15.43 33.90
CA GLY A 233 24.22 -15.70 32.94
C GLY A 233 23.92 -14.49 32.05
N TYR A 234 23.64 -14.73 30.76
CA TYR A 234 23.37 -13.69 29.77
C TYR A 234 22.02 -13.85 29.04
N LYS A 235 21.41 -12.70 28.68
CA LYS A 235 20.27 -12.58 27.76
C LYS A 235 20.57 -11.66 26.60
N GLY A 236 19.80 -11.79 25.51
CA GLY A 236 19.85 -10.85 24.39
C GLY A 236 19.35 -9.45 24.77
N ARG A 237 20.08 -8.42 24.34
CA ARG A 237 19.69 -7.01 24.35
C ARG A 237 20.34 -6.31 23.16
N PHE A 238 19.53 -5.77 22.26
CA PHE A 238 19.98 -5.15 21.00
C PHE A 238 20.95 -6.04 20.21
N THR A 239 20.63 -7.32 20.03
CA THR A 239 21.42 -8.33 19.32
C THR A 239 22.78 -8.64 19.96
N ARG A 240 22.97 -8.30 21.24
CA ARG A 240 24.19 -8.57 22.00
C ARG A 240 23.87 -9.26 23.32
N PRO A 241 24.79 -10.06 23.87
CA PRO A 241 24.64 -10.60 25.22
C PRO A 241 24.73 -9.46 26.24
N SER A 242 23.81 -9.46 27.20
CA SER A 242 23.75 -8.57 28.36
C SER A 242 23.61 -9.42 29.62
N PRO A 243 24.37 -9.15 30.69
CA PRO A 243 24.22 -9.89 31.94
C PRO A 243 22.80 -9.74 32.46
N TYR A 244 22.27 -10.82 33.02
CA TYR A 244 20.94 -10.84 33.62
C TYR A 244 20.91 -11.87 34.74
N ASP A 245 20.35 -11.47 35.89
CA ASP A 245 20.16 -12.35 37.03
C ASP A 245 18.66 -12.67 37.13
N PRO A 246 18.24 -13.91 36.80
CA PRO A 246 16.83 -14.29 36.88
C PRO A 246 16.36 -14.39 38.34
N PRO A 247 15.03 -14.32 38.59
CA PRO A 247 14.47 -14.67 39.89
C PRO A 247 14.88 -16.08 40.32
N ALA A 248 15.03 -16.30 41.63
CA ALA A 248 15.31 -17.62 42.17
C ALA A 248 14.08 -18.55 42.05
N TYR A 249 14.32 -19.79 41.65
CA TYR A 249 13.30 -20.83 41.48
C TYR A 249 13.71 -22.11 42.21
N GLU A 250 14.09 -21.99 43.48
CA GLU A 250 14.65 -23.10 44.26
C GLU A 250 13.71 -24.30 44.36
N GLY A 251 12.39 -24.05 44.44
CA GLY A 251 11.39 -25.12 44.45
C GLY A 251 11.29 -25.91 43.14
N ASN A 252 11.88 -25.39 42.05
CA ASN A 252 11.99 -26.07 40.76
C ASN A 252 13.40 -26.65 40.50
N ALA A 253 14.30 -26.64 41.49
CA ALA A 253 15.62 -27.24 41.37
C ALA A 253 15.65 -28.69 40.85
N PRO A 254 14.74 -29.59 41.27
CA PRO A 254 14.68 -30.96 40.75
C PRO A 254 14.50 -31.04 39.23
N SER A 255 13.92 -30.00 38.64
CA SER A 255 13.61 -29.94 37.22
C SER A 255 14.66 -29.21 36.41
N GLY A 256 15.45 -28.32 37.00
CA GLY A 256 16.14 -27.27 36.24
C GLY A 256 17.36 -26.58 36.87
N TYR A 257 17.55 -26.63 38.19
CA TYR A 257 18.56 -25.81 38.88
C TYR A 257 19.58 -26.65 39.65
N ILE A 258 19.99 -27.78 39.07
CA ILE A 258 21.26 -28.40 39.42
C ILE A 258 22.36 -27.66 38.67
N LEU A 259 23.40 -27.26 39.39
CA LEU A 259 24.59 -26.60 38.88
C LEU A 259 25.72 -27.61 38.80
N SER A 260 26.55 -27.55 37.77
CA SER A 260 27.65 -28.50 37.58
C SER A 260 28.80 -27.88 36.76
N THR A 261 29.93 -28.56 36.74
CA THR A 261 31.11 -28.21 35.93
C THR A 261 31.23 -29.14 34.73
N PRO A 262 31.95 -28.74 33.67
CA PRO A 262 32.28 -29.66 32.57
C PRO A 262 32.95 -30.94 33.05
N GLY A 263 33.80 -30.86 34.09
CA GLY A 263 34.46 -32.03 34.67
C GLY A 263 33.49 -33.04 35.29
N ASP A 264 32.53 -32.58 36.08
CA ASP A 264 31.54 -33.46 36.69
C ASP A 264 30.54 -34.01 35.66
N VAL A 265 30.13 -33.21 34.68
CA VAL A 265 29.28 -33.70 33.58
C VAL A 265 30.01 -34.76 32.76
N ALA A 266 31.32 -34.62 32.57
CA ALA A 266 32.14 -35.66 31.94
C ALA A 266 32.09 -36.95 32.76
N ARG A 267 32.28 -36.86 34.08
CA ARG A 267 32.16 -38.01 34.98
C ARG A 267 30.77 -38.66 34.91
N TRP A 268 29.70 -37.86 34.83
CA TRP A 268 28.34 -38.37 34.67
C TRP A 268 28.16 -39.12 33.33
N LEU A 269 28.69 -38.58 32.23
CA LEU A 269 28.70 -39.24 30.93
C LEU A 269 29.53 -40.54 30.89
N GLU A 270 30.68 -40.58 31.56
CA GLU A 270 31.49 -41.80 31.71
C GLU A 270 30.67 -42.94 32.32
N LEU A 271 29.92 -42.64 33.39
CA LEU A 271 29.05 -43.62 34.04
C LEU A 271 27.90 -44.08 33.13
N LEU A 272 27.29 -43.17 32.36
CA LEU A 272 26.24 -43.49 31.39
C LEU A 272 26.72 -44.30 30.18
N THR A 273 28.02 -44.19 29.85
CA THR A 273 28.63 -44.84 28.68
C THR A 273 29.44 -46.09 29.03
N GLY A 274 29.39 -46.53 30.29
CA GLY A 274 29.88 -47.86 30.71
C GLY A 274 31.17 -47.87 31.53
N ALA A 275 31.52 -46.76 32.19
CA ALA A 275 32.50 -46.77 33.28
C ALA A 275 31.95 -47.52 34.52
N GLU A 276 32.86 -48.03 35.36
CA GLU A 276 32.45 -48.74 36.58
C GLU A 276 31.72 -47.81 37.56
N LEU A 277 30.56 -48.28 38.03
CA LEU A 277 29.79 -47.60 39.06
C LEU A 277 30.50 -47.72 40.42
N PRO A 278 30.45 -46.66 41.26
CA PRO A 278 30.96 -46.71 42.62
C PRO A 278 30.31 -47.81 43.46
N ALA A 279 31.06 -48.34 44.43
CA ALA A 279 30.55 -49.36 45.35
C ALA A 279 29.28 -48.87 46.07
N GLY A 280 28.20 -49.65 45.96
CA GLY A 280 26.88 -49.31 46.53
C GLY A 280 25.89 -48.71 45.53
N PHE A 281 26.30 -48.44 44.28
CA PHE A 281 25.39 -48.12 43.17
C PHE A 281 25.19 -49.34 42.28
N ALA A 282 23.96 -49.83 42.21
CA ALA A 282 23.62 -51.00 41.41
C ALA A 282 23.38 -50.58 39.93
N PRO A 283 23.96 -51.28 38.93
CA PRO A 283 23.75 -50.97 37.51
C PRO A 283 22.28 -50.94 37.09
N GLU A 284 21.43 -51.70 37.77
CA GLU A 284 19.99 -51.79 37.50
C GLU A 284 19.29 -50.44 37.75
N TRP A 285 19.79 -49.62 38.68
CA TRP A 285 19.19 -48.31 38.98
C TRP A 285 19.39 -47.34 37.82
N LEU A 286 20.60 -47.31 37.26
CA LEU A 286 20.92 -46.49 36.09
C LEU A 286 20.15 -47.00 34.86
N ALA A 287 20.14 -48.33 34.64
CA ALA A 287 19.41 -48.95 33.54
C ALA A 287 17.90 -48.65 33.59
N ALA A 288 17.31 -48.54 34.79
CA ALA A 288 15.91 -48.16 34.97
C ALA A 288 15.63 -46.72 34.51
N THR A 289 16.56 -45.78 34.69
CA THR A 289 16.38 -44.39 34.21
C THR A 289 16.35 -44.26 32.68
N LEU A 290 16.88 -45.25 31.97
CA LEU A 290 16.98 -45.29 30.51
C LEU A 290 15.80 -46.02 29.83
N GLN A 291 14.82 -46.50 30.60
CA GLN A 291 13.62 -47.14 30.07
C GLN A 291 12.58 -46.07 29.68
N PRO A 292 12.24 -45.93 28.37
CA PRO A 292 11.21 -44.99 27.94
C PRO A 292 9.80 -45.51 28.21
N ASP A 293 8.87 -44.59 28.43
CA ASP A 293 7.44 -44.92 28.39
C ASP A 293 6.99 -45.21 26.96
N ARG A 294 6.50 -46.44 26.74
CA ARG A 294 5.97 -46.91 25.45
C ARG A 294 4.45 -47.10 25.48
N THR A 295 3.79 -46.68 26.56
CA THR A 295 2.33 -46.77 26.68
C THR A 295 1.60 -45.67 25.90
N VAL A 296 2.30 -44.57 25.60
CA VAL A 296 1.81 -43.45 24.78
C VAL A 296 2.60 -43.30 23.49
N ALA A 297 1.99 -42.63 22.50
CA ALA A 297 2.68 -42.32 21.25
C ALA A 297 3.90 -41.41 21.50
N PRO A 298 4.99 -41.55 20.70
CA PRO A 298 6.15 -40.66 20.79
C PRO A 298 5.78 -39.21 20.44
N SER A 299 6.68 -38.28 20.77
CA SER A 299 6.57 -36.88 20.40
C SER A 299 6.51 -36.69 18.87
N ALA A 300 6.16 -35.50 18.40
CA ALA A 300 6.17 -35.17 16.97
C ALA A 300 7.56 -35.36 16.32
N ALA A 301 8.63 -35.25 17.11
CA ALA A 301 10.01 -35.51 16.70
C ALA A 301 10.38 -37.01 16.73
N GLY A 302 9.44 -37.90 17.08
CA GLY A 302 9.65 -39.35 17.09
C GLY A 302 10.33 -39.89 18.35
N ALA A 303 10.51 -39.08 19.40
CA ALA A 303 11.14 -39.49 20.65
C ALA A 303 10.10 -39.95 21.70
N SER A 304 10.39 -41.05 22.41
CA SER A 304 9.69 -41.37 23.67
C SER A 304 10.49 -40.82 24.85
N TYR A 305 9.82 -40.52 25.95
CA TYR A 305 10.48 -39.95 27.13
C TYR A 305 10.77 -41.02 28.17
N ALA A 306 12.03 -41.09 28.60
CA ALA A 306 12.51 -41.85 29.75
C ALA A 306 12.74 -40.91 30.94
N ALA A 307 13.30 -41.39 32.03
CA ALA A 307 13.42 -40.65 33.28
C ALA A 307 14.48 -39.51 33.21
N GLY A 308 14.17 -38.43 32.48
CA GLY A 308 15.05 -37.31 32.22
C GLY A 308 15.75 -37.33 30.87
N TRP A 309 15.34 -38.22 29.95
CA TRP A 309 15.95 -38.38 28.62
C TRP A 309 14.89 -38.53 27.53
N GLU A 310 15.08 -37.86 26.41
CA GLU A 310 14.40 -38.19 25.16
C GLU A 310 15.13 -39.34 24.48
N VAL A 311 14.37 -40.36 24.09
CA VAL A 311 14.87 -41.59 23.46
C VAL A 311 14.45 -41.61 22.01
N TYR A 312 15.37 -41.22 21.14
CA TYR A 312 15.20 -41.18 19.70
C TYR A 312 15.37 -42.58 19.11
N GLN A 313 14.47 -42.98 18.21
CA GLN A 313 14.46 -44.32 17.60
C GLN A 313 14.99 -44.33 16.16
N ASP A 314 15.46 -43.20 15.63
CA ASP A 314 16.04 -43.12 14.29
C ASP A 314 17.52 -43.54 14.29
N GLY A 315 17.98 -44.13 13.18
CA GLY A 315 19.34 -44.65 13.03
C GLY A 315 19.72 -45.72 14.07
N ALA A 316 20.83 -45.52 14.79
CA ALA A 316 21.30 -46.41 15.85
C ALA A 316 20.58 -46.21 17.20
N GLY A 317 19.73 -45.18 17.31
CA GLY A 317 19.09 -44.75 18.54
C GLY A 317 20.04 -44.06 19.52
N TYR A 318 19.61 -42.95 20.13
CA TYR A 318 20.39 -42.22 21.13
C TYR A 318 19.51 -41.60 22.21
N TYR A 319 20.14 -41.28 23.33
CA TYR A 319 19.54 -40.56 24.44
C TYR A 319 20.01 -39.12 24.36
N ALA A 320 19.09 -38.16 24.48
CA ALA A 320 19.45 -36.75 24.56
C ALA A 320 18.49 -35.98 25.45
N HIS A 321 18.94 -34.86 25.97
CA HIS A 321 18.05 -33.88 26.57
C HIS A 321 18.65 -32.47 26.47
N GLU A 322 17.84 -31.52 26.00
CA GLU A 322 18.18 -30.10 26.05
C GLU A 322 17.81 -29.52 27.43
N GLY A 323 18.72 -28.77 28.02
CA GLY A 323 18.48 -28.00 29.22
C GLY A 323 18.42 -26.51 28.91
N SER A 324 17.35 -25.83 29.35
CA SER A 324 17.22 -24.39 29.20
C SER A 324 16.77 -23.76 30.52
N ASN A 325 17.45 -22.70 30.92
CA ASN A 325 17.03 -21.75 31.95
C ASN A 325 17.03 -20.34 31.35
N PRO A 326 16.52 -19.30 32.04
CA PRO A 326 16.49 -17.93 31.54
C PRO A 326 17.79 -17.39 30.94
N THR A 327 18.95 -17.87 31.43
CA THR A 327 20.27 -17.37 31.09
C THR A 327 21.32 -18.44 30.83
N PHE A 328 20.94 -19.71 30.90
CA PHE A 328 21.82 -20.84 30.66
C PHE A 328 21.15 -21.81 29.71
N SER A 329 21.96 -22.52 28.95
CA SER A 329 21.51 -23.70 28.23
C SER A 329 22.55 -24.80 28.32
N SER A 330 22.10 -26.03 28.19
CA SER A 330 22.94 -27.21 28.19
C SER A 330 22.37 -28.25 27.23
N PHE A 331 23.19 -29.20 26.84
CA PHE A 331 22.76 -30.35 26.09
C PHE A 331 23.62 -31.53 26.48
N ILE A 332 23.00 -32.68 26.68
CA ILE A 332 23.70 -33.94 26.94
C ILE A 332 23.09 -34.98 26.02
N ALA A 333 23.94 -35.70 25.29
CA ALA A 333 23.54 -36.83 24.48
C ALA A 333 24.55 -37.97 24.57
N PHE A 334 24.08 -39.21 24.47
CA PHE A 334 24.94 -40.39 24.53
C PHE A 334 24.31 -41.60 23.84
N ARG A 335 25.19 -42.48 23.37
CA ARG A 335 24.87 -43.77 22.75
C ARG A 335 25.54 -44.88 23.57
N PRO A 336 24.83 -45.50 24.53
CA PRO A 336 25.41 -46.55 25.39
C PRO A 336 26.02 -47.71 24.62
N GLY A 337 25.41 -48.11 23.49
CA GLY A 337 25.91 -49.21 22.64
C GLY A 337 27.27 -48.91 21.99
N GLU A 338 27.54 -47.64 21.68
CA GLU A 338 28.81 -47.17 21.11
C GLU A 338 29.77 -46.63 22.18
N ARG A 339 29.36 -46.68 23.45
CA ARG A 339 30.08 -46.15 24.62
C ARG A 339 30.54 -44.70 24.41
N SER A 340 29.71 -43.90 23.74
CA SER A 340 30.04 -42.53 23.35
C SER A 340 29.04 -41.53 23.93
N GLY A 341 29.52 -40.36 24.34
CA GLY A 341 28.69 -39.30 24.92
C GLY A 341 29.27 -37.91 24.74
N VAL A 342 28.39 -36.92 24.61
CA VAL A 342 28.72 -35.51 24.41
C VAL A 342 27.89 -34.66 25.35
N ALA A 343 28.53 -33.65 25.94
CA ALA A 343 27.82 -32.59 26.65
C ALA A 343 28.31 -31.21 26.23
N VAL A 344 27.39 -30.25 26.22
CA VAL A 344 27.64 -28.85 25.94
C VAL A 344 26.98 -27.99 27.00
N LEU A 345 27.72 -27.07 27.61
CA LEU A 345 27.23 -26.15 28.64
C LEU A 345 27.46 -24.71 28.20
N ALA A 346 26.46 -23.84 28.32
CA ALA A 346 26.51 -22.45 27.87
C ALA A 346 25.93 -21.48 28.90
N ASN A 347 26.57 -20.32 29.07
CA ASN A 347 26.09 -19.24 29.94
C ASN A 347 25.14 -18.25 29.25
N ARG A 348 24.40 -18.76 28.26
CA ARG A 348 23.31 -18.06 27.59
C ARG A 348 22.25 -19.09 27.21
N ASN A 349 20.97 -18.73 27.30
CA ASN A 349 19.91 -19.57 26.74
C ASN A 349 19.93 -19.48 25.21
N SER A 350 20.17 -20.61 24.53
CA SER A 350 20.30 -20.68 23.08
C SER A 350 20.06 -22.11 22.58
N GLU A 351 19.17 -22.26 21.59
CA GLU A 351 18.93 -23.53 20.89
C GLU A 351 20.19 -24.00 20.13
N THR A 352 21.11 -23.06 19.86
CA THR A 352 22.41 -23.38 19.24
C THR A 352 23.26 -24.26 20.16
N THR A 353 23.03 -24.26 21.47
CA THR A 353 23.75 -25.14 22.41
C THR A 353 23.44 -26.62 22.15
N ALA A 354 22.17 -26.97 21.96
CA ALA A 354 21.75 -28.33 21.59
C ALA A 354 22.32 -28.74 20.23
N MET A 355 22.19 -27.85 19.26
CA MET A 355 22.75 -28.05 17.91
C MET A 355 24.26 -28.26 17.89
N ILE A 356 25.03 -27.54 18.72
CA ILE A 356 26.47 -27.80 18.89
C ILE A 356 26.66 -29.22 19.41
N GLY A 357 25.92 -29.63 20.44
CA GLY A 357 26.05 -30.96 21.03
C GLY A 357 25.71 -32.09 20.07
N GLU A 358 24.60 -31.98 19.34
CA GLU A 358 24.22 -32.94 18.30
C GLU A 358 25.28 -32.99 17.19
N SER A 359 25.74 -31.83 16.71
CA SER A 359 26.76 -31.78 15.67
C SER A 359 28.10 -32.34 16.11
N VAL A 360 28.48 -32.16 17.37
CA VAL A 360 29.69 -32.75 17.94
C VAL A 360 29.54 -34.26 18.07
N LEU A 361 28.38 -34.76 18.50
CA LEU A 361 28.12 -36.20 18.56
C LEU A 361 28.19 -36.85 17.18
N GLU A 362 27.49 -36.30 16.19
CA GLU A 362 27.48 -36.84 14.83
C GLU A 362 28.88 -36.80 14.18
N LEU A 363 29.60 -35.67 14.28
CA LEU A 363 30.97 -35.57 13.79
C LEU A 363 31.92 -36.55 14.48
N TRP A 364 31.75 -36.76 15.79
CA TRP A 364 32.56 -37.70 16.55
C TRP A 364 32.37 -39.14 16.03
N LEU A 365 31.12 -39.50 15.72
CA LEU A 365 30.74 -40.81 15.19
C LEU A 365 31.01 -40.98 13.69
N GLY A 366 31.45 -39.90 13.01
CA GLY A 366 31.77 -39.91 11.58
C GLY A 366 30.53 -39.77 10.69
N GLU A 367 29.43 -39.28 11.24
CA GLU A 367 28.20 -38.91 10.55
C GLU A 367 28.24 -37.42 10.14
N GLU A 368 27.35 -37.00 9.22
CA GLU A 368 27.25 -35.58 8.87
C GLU A 368 26.53 -34.81 9.97
N PRO A 369 27.06 -33.67 10.45
CA PRO A 369 26.39 -32.88 11.47
C PRO A 369 25.05 -32.33 10.96
N PRO A 370 24.01 -32.24 11.81
CA PRO A 370 22.74 -31.65 11.46
C PRO A 370 22.95 -30.19 11.06
N VAL A 371 22.09 -29.71 10.16
CA VAL A 371 22.30 -28.38 9.61
C VAL A 371 21.78 -27.35 10.58
N ALA A 372 22.64 -26.39 10.91
CA ALA A 372 22.37 -25.40 11.92
C ALA A 372 21.07 -24.62 11.68
N GLY A 373 20.03 -24.96 12.42
CA GLY A 373 18.77 -24.24 12.48
C GLY A 373 18.91 -22.79 12.97
N PRO A 374 17.82 -22.03 12.93
CA PRO A 374 17.80 -20.69 13.48
C PRO A 374 17.53 -20.65 14.98
N ASP A 375 18.24 -19.78 15.70
CA ASP A 375 18.02 -19.54 17.13
C ASP A 375 16.81 -18.62 17.37
N LEU A 376 15.78 -19.13 18.06
CA LEU A 376 14.54 -18.41 18.37
C LEU A 376 14.78 -17.11 19.15
N PHE A 377 15.58 -17.15 20.21
CA PHE A 377 15.82 -15.98 21.08
C PHE A 377 16.56 -14.87 20.34
N LYS A 378 17.57 -15.22 19.54
CA LYS A 378 18.30 -14.27 18.69
C LYS A 378 17.41 -13.68 17.60
N ARG A 379 16.51 -14.48 17.01
CA ARG A 379 15.50 -14.00 16.05
C ARG A 379 14.53 -13.02 16.69
N ALA A 380 13.98 -13.37 17.85
CA ALA A 380 13.07 -12.50 18.59
C ALA A 380 13.74 -11.15 18.93
N ASP A 381 15.02 -11.18 19.34
CA ASP A 381 15.79 -9.96 19.62
C ASP A 381 15.97 -9.11 18.35
N THR A 382 16.41 -9.74 17.26
CA THR A 382 16.63 -9.07 15.96
C THR A 382 15.33 -8.45 15.42
N PHE A 383 14.22 -9.19 15.52
CA PHE A 383 12.90 -8.71 15.14
C PHE A 383 12.46 -7.52 15.99
N ALA A 384 12.67 -7.59 17.32
CA ALA A 384 12.37 -6.48 18.22
C ALA A 384 13.20 -5.23 17.89
N VAL A 385 14.49 -5.38 17.55
CA VAL A 385 15.32 -4.27 17.07
C VAL A 385 14.76 -3.66 15.78
N ALA A 386 14.42 -4.50 14.79
CA ALA A 386 13.84 -4.02 13.53
C ALA A 386 12.52 -3.25 13.78
N LEU A 387 11.68 -3.75 14.69
CA LEU A 387 10.44 -3.09 15.08
C LEU A 387 10.72 -1.74 15.76
N LEU A 388 11.70 -1.65 16.65
CA LEU A 388 12.12 -0.38 17.26
C LEU A 388 12.61 0.63 16.22
N VAL A 389 13.40 0.19 15.22
CA VAL A 389 13.89 1.03 14.13
C VAL A 389 12.75 1.58 13.26
N ILE A 390 11.67 0.82 13.08
CA ILE A 390 10.48 1.26 12.31
C ILE A 390 9.57 2.16 13.15
N LEU A 391 9.31 1.79 14.41
CA LEU A 391 8.36 2.48 15.26
C LEU A 391 8.89 3.81 15.80
N THR A 392 10.21 3.96 15.99
CA THR A 392 10.79 5.20 16.52
C THR A 392 10.56 6.39 15.56
N PRO A 393 10.89 6.30 14.26
CA PRO A 393 10.52 7.34 13.29
C PRO A 393 9.02 7.57 13.20
N ALA A 394 8.20 6.50 13.25
CA ALA A 394 6.75 6.64 13.21
C ALA A 394 6.21 7.44 14.40
N ALA A 395 6.70 7.17 15.63
CA ALA A 395 6.38 7.93 16.83
C ALA A 395 6.76 9.41 16.67
N LEU A 396 7.97 9.69 16.20
CA LEU A 396 8.46 11.06 15.96
C LEU A 396 7.60 11.80 14.94
N VAL A 397 7.24 11.15 13.83
CA VAL A 397 6.35 11.74 12.81
C VAL A 397 4.99 12.07 13.44
N ILE A 398 4.38 11.15 14.19
CA ILE A 398 3.09 11.41 14.86
C ILE A 398 3.21 12.59 15.83
N LEU A 399 4.28 12.66 16.63
CA LEU A 399 4.54 13.77 17.55
C LEU A 399 4.69 15.12 16.82
N VAL A 400 5.41 15.15 15.70
CA VAL A 400 5.52 16.34 14.84
C VAL A 400 4.14 16.77 14.34
N TYR A 401 3.31 15.84 13.85
CA TYR A 401 1.96 16.14 13.39
C TYR A 401 1.03 16.61 14.51
N ILE A 402 1.15 16.05 15.72
CA ILE A 402 0.45 16.56 16.91
C ILE A 402 0.89 18.01 17.18
N GLY A 403 2.19 18.29 17.21
CA GLY A 403 2.73 19.64 17.41
C GLY A 403 2.27 20.63 16.34
N LEU A 404 2.26 20.24 15.06
CA LEU A 404 1.72 21.03 13.96
C LEU A 404 0.22 21.31 14.16
N THR A 405 -0.56 20.30 14.56
CA THR A 405 -2.00 20.43 14.82
C THR A 405 -2.28 21.39 15.99
N LEU A 406 -1.49 21.31 17.06
CA LEU A 406 -1.57 22.22 18.21
C LEU A 406 -1.20 23.66 17.81
N ARG A 407 -0.18 23.84 16.96
CA ARG A 407 0.20 25.15 16.40
C ARG A 407 -0.90 25.74 15.52
N GLU A 408 -1.55 24.90 14.71
CA GLU A 408 -2.70 25.31 13.89
C GLU A 408 -3.91 25.71 14.75
N LEU A 409 -4.13 25.02 15.87
CA LEU A 409 -5.17 25.36 16.84
C LEU A 409 -4.90 26.73 17.49
N GLY A 410 -3.65 26.97 17.92
CA GLY A 410 -3.24 28.27 18.46
C GLY A 410 -3.35 29.43 17.47
N ARG A 411 -3.27 29.15 16.16
CA ARG A 411 -3.47 30.13 15.07
C ARG A 411 -4.92 30.31 14.64
N GLY A 412 -5.86 29.59 15.25
CA GLY A 412 -7.28 29.63 14.88
C GLY A 412 -7.62 28.99 13.52
N ALA A 413 -6.68 28.28 12.90
CA ALA A 413 -6.89 27.62 11.60
C ALA A 413 -7.80 26.37 11.70
N ARG A 414 -7.95 25.81 12.91
CA ARG A 414 -8.88 24.72 13.23
C ARG A 414 -9.93 25.21 14.22
N GLN A 415 -11.19 24.86 13.98
CA GLN A 415 -12.30 25.26 14.85
C GLN A 415 -12.89 24.03 15.56
N PRO A 416 -13.37 24.18 16.82
CA PRO A 416 -13.99 23.09 17.54
C PRO A 416 -15.26 22.60 16.83
N GLN A 417 -15.47 21.29 16.85
CA GLN A 417 -16.63 20.63 16.27
C GLN A 417 -17.91 21.08 16.99
N ARG A 418 -18.83 21.73 16.25
CA ARG A 418 -20.06 22.32 16.82
C ARG A 418 -21.15 21.29 17.18
N ARG A 419 -21.04 20.04 16.72
CA ARG A 419 -22.05 18.98 16.93
C ARG A 419 -21.63 18.02 18.04
N PRO A 420 -22.32 17.98 19.19
CA PRO A 420 -21.90 17.17 20.33
C PRO A 420 -21.87 15.66 20.05
N ALA A 421 -22.87 15.16 19.32
CA ALA A 421 -22.93 13.76 18.91
C ALA A 421 -21.70 13.29 18.10
N ARG A 422 -21.10 14.17 17.28
CA ARG A 422 -19.96 13.81 16.44
C ARG A 422 -18.66 13.69 17.22
N TRP A 423 -18.39 14.61 18.15
CA TRP A 423 -17.18 14.54 18.96
C TRP A 423 -17.27 13.46 20.05
N LEU A 424 -18.47 13.23 20.61
CA LEU A 424 -18.71 12.13 21.55
C LEU A 424 -18.56 10.76 20.86
N GLY A 425 -19.16 10.59 19.69
CA GLY A 425 -18.99 9.36 18.89
C GLY A 425 -17.52 9.13 18.50
N ALA A 426 -16.77 10.19 18.18
CA ALA A 426 -15.35 10.07 17.94
C ALA A 426 -14.60 9.60 19.20
N LEU A 427 -14.84 10.21 20.36
CA LEU A 427 -14.23 9.84 21.63
C LEU A 427 -14.50 8.38 21.98
N LEU A 428 -15.77 7.96 21.99
CA LEU A 428 -16.17 6.58 22.29
C LEU A 428 -15.52 5.59 21.33
N GLY A 429 -15.45 5.91 20.03
CA GLY A 429 -14.77 5.08 19.05
C GLY A 429 -13.26 4.92 19.31
N ARG A 430 -12.56 5.98 19.73
CA ARG A 430 -11.12 5.90 20.06
C ARG A 430 -10.89 5.15 21.38
N LEU A 431 -11.77 5.32 22.37
CA LEU A 431 -11.71 4.57 23.62
C LEU A 431 -11.94 3.07 23.38
N ALA A 432 -12.91 2.71 22.52
CA ALA A 432 -13.12 1.33 22.11
C ALA A 432 -11.90 0.76 21.37
N ALA A 433 -11.33 1.52 20.42
CA ALA A 433 -10.11 1.12 19.73
C ALA A 433 -8.91 0.96 20.68
N ALA A 434 -8.75 1.85 21.66
CA ALA A 434 -7.72 1.75 22.70
C ALA A 434 -7.93 0.49 23.57
N ALA A 435 -9.16 0.21 23.98
CA ALA A 435 -9.50 -0.97 24.77
C ALA A 435 -9.23 -2.27 24.00
N ILE A 436 -9.60 -2.33 22.71
CA ILE A 436 -9.31 -3.47 21.84
C ILE A 436 -7.81 -3.66 21.66
N ALA A 437 -7.06 -2.58 21.38
CA ALA A 437 -5.61 -2.65 21.22
C ALA A 437 -4.90 -3.06 22.52
N ALA A 438 -5.33 -2.53 23.67
CA ALA A 438 -4.80 -2.91 24.98
C ALA A 438 -5.10 -4.37 25.31
N ALA A 439 -6.31 -4.87 25.02
CA ALA A 439 -6.65 -6.28 25.19
C ALA A 439 -5.83 -7.17 24.25
N ALA A 440 -5.69 -6.79 22.98
CA ALA A 440 -4.89 -7.52 22.00
C ALA A 440 -3.39 -7.51 22.33
N LEU A 441 -2.87 -6.49 23.01
CA LEU A 441 -1.50 -6.55 23.53
C LEU A 441 -1.46 -7.42 24.78
N TYR A 442 -2.37 -7.23 25.74
CA TYR A 442 -2.38 -7.98 27.00
C TYR A 442 -2.43 -9.50 26.79
N TRP A 443 -3.31 -9.99 25.92
CA TRP A 443 -3.47 -11.42 25.63
C TRP A 443 -2.46 -11.95 24.59
N LEU A 444 -1.49 -11.13 24.15
CA LEU A 444 -0.55 -11.51 23.08
C LEU A 444 0.32 -12.72 23.48
N PRO A 445 0.97 -12.75 24.66
CA PRO A 445 1.80 -13.90 25.05
C PRO A 445 0.97 -15.15 25.30
N GLU A 446 -0.25 -15.01 25.81
CA GLU A 446 -1.10 -16.16 26.11
C GLU A 446 -1.65 -16.79 24.83
N VAL A 447 -2.11 -15.97 23.88
CA VAL A 447 -2.69 -16.46 22.64
C VAL A 447 -1.63 -16.84 21.62
N ILE A 448 -0.61 -16.02 21.41
CA ILE A 448 0.43 -16.30 20.41
C ILE A 448 1.58 -17.11 21.03
N GLY A 449 1.96 -16.87 22.28
CA GLY A 449 3.05 -17.59 22.95
C GLY A 449 2.61 -18.87 23.67
N LEU A 450 1.72 -19.69 23.09
CA LEU A 450 1.37 -21.03 23.62
C LEU A 450 0.87 -21.06 25.09
N GLY A 451 0.09 -20.05 25.50
CA GLY A 451 -0.44 -19.97 26.87
C GLY A 451 0.52 -19.38 27.91
N LEU A 452 1.62 -18.77 27.47
CA LEU A 452 2.63 -18.20 28.36
C LEU A 452 2.24 -16.80 28.86
N SER A 453 2.76 -16.43 30.03
CA SER A 453 2.44 -15.16 30.69
C SER A 453 3.41 -14.03 30.31
N TRP A 454 3.03 -12.78 30.60
CA TRP A 454 3.97 -11.64 30.49
C TRP A 454 5.20 -11.80 31.40
N HIS A 455 5.03 -12.43 32.58
CA HIS A 455 6.14 -12.77 33.47
C HIS A 455 7.14 -13.71 32.78
N PHE A 456 6.64 -14.71 32.04
CA PHE A 456 7.50 -15.56 31.23
C PHE A 456 8.25 -14.75 30.15
N VAL A 457 7.56 -13.86 29.44
CA VAL A 457 8.21 -13.01 28.42
C VAL A 457 9.33 -12.16 29.02
N GLU A 458 9.11 -11.55 30.18
CA GLU A 458 10.13 -10.78 30.88
C GLU A 458 11.33 -11.63 31.33
N VAL A 459 11.05 -12.82 31.86
CA VAL A 459 12.07 -13.70 32.42
C VAL A 459 12.76 -14.58 31.38
N TRP A 460 12.21 -14.81 30.19
CA TRP A 460 12.83 -15.70 29.19
C TRP A 460 13.23 -15.02 27.89
N LEU A 461 12.43 -14.07 27.39
CA LEU A 461 12.72 -13.43 26.11
C LEU A 461 13.79 -12.32 26.24
N PRO A 462 14.44 -11.92 25.13
CA PRO A 462 15.38 -10.80 25.10
C PRO A 462 14.74 -9.49 25.61
N GLN A 463 15.54 -8.67 26.31
CA GLN A 463 15.06 -7.41 26.90
C GLN A 463 14.49 -6.44 25.86
N THR A 464 14.98 -6.52 24.62
CA THR A 464 14.51 -5.69 23.50
C THR A 464 13.05 -5.94 23.14
N VAL A 465 12.54 -7.15 23.36
CA VAL A 465 11.15 -7.51 23.05
C VAL A 465 10.18 -6.65 23.85
N LEU A 466 10.41 -6.50 25.16
CA LEU A 466 9.59 -5.64 26.01
C LEU A 466 9.67 -4.17 25.59
N LEU A 467 10.85 -3.67 25.24
CA LEU A 467 11.01 -2.30 24.74
C LEU A 467 10.20 -2.07 23.47
N ALA A 468 10.21 -3.03 22.55
CA ALA A 468 9.45 -2.95 21.29
C ALA A 468 7.94 -2.96 21.53
N VAL A 469 7.45 -3.79 22.46
CA VAL A 469 6.03 -3.82 22.86
C VAL A 469 5.59 -2.49 23.48
N TRP A 470 6.38 -1.92 24.40
CA TRP A 470 6.07 -0.62 25.00
C TRP A 470 6.05 0.51 23.97
N LEU A 471 7.00 0.52 23.03
CA LEU A 471 7.02 1.51 21.96
C LEU A 471 5.81 1.35 21.01
N LEU A 472 5.41 0.11 20.70
CA LEU A 472 4.21 -0.16 19.90
C LEU A 472 2.96 0.38 20.59
N ALA A 473 2.80 0.11 21.89
CA ALA A 473 1.69 0.65 22.68
C ALA A 473 1.69 2.19 22.68
N ALA A 474 2.86 2.82 22.82
CA ALA A 474 3.01 4.27 22.76
C ALA A 474 2.64 4.85 21.39
N VAL A 475 3.08 4.23 20.29
CA VAL A 475 2.73 4.64 18.92
C VAL A 475 1.21 4.57 18.70
N ILE A 476 0.57 3.48 19.14
CA ILE A 476 -0.89 3.32 19.05
C ILE A 476 -1.59 4.43 19.86
N ALA A 477 -1.17 4.67 21.10
CA ALA A 477 -1.75 5.71 21.94
C ALA A 477 -1.58 7.12 21.34
N LEU A 478 -0.39 7.45 20.83
CA LEU A 478 -0.10 8.71 20.15
C LEU A 478 -0.96 8.88 18.89
N TYR A 479 -1.12 7.82 18.09
CA TYR A 479 -1.98 7.86 16.91
C TYR A 479 -3.46 8.07 17.29
N LEU A 480 -3.96 7.36 18.31
CA LEU A 480 -5.33 7.53 18.78
C LEU A 480 -5.57 8.95 19.30
N LEU A 481 -4.61 9.50 20.05
CA LEU A 481 -4.62 10.90 20.50
C LEU A 481 -4.65 11.87 19.32
N TYR A 482 -3.76 11.71 18.34
CA TYR A 482 -3.74 12.50 17.11
C TYR A 482 -5.08 12.43 16.36
N SER A 483 -5.64 11.22 16.22
CA SER A 483 -6.91 11.00 15.54
C SER A 483 -8.10 11.63 16.28
N LEU A 484 -8.03 11.72 17.61
CA LEU A 484 -9.02 12.36 18.45
C LEU A 484 -8.95 13.89 18.30
N LEU A 485 -7.74 14.45 18.33
CA LEU A 485 -7.50 15.88 18.09
C LEU A 485 -8.09 16.34 16.75
N LEU A 486 -7.86 15.57 15.67
CA LEU A 486 -8.43 15.87 14.35
C LEU A 486 -9.95 15.77 14.31
N ALA A 487 -10.55 14.86 15.08
CA ALA A 487 -12.00 14.72 15.14
C ALA A 487 -12.67 15.87 15.92
N TRP A 488 -12.02 16.37 16.96
CA TRP A 488 -12.48 17.50 17.76
C TRP A 488 -12.24 18.86 17.09
N PHE A 489 -11.12 19.00 16.37
CA PHE A 489 -10.70 20.23 15.71
C PHE A 489 -10.50 20.02 14.20
N PRO A 490 -11.59 19.76 13.44
CA PRO A 490 -11.50 19.57 12.00
C PRO A 490 -11.09 20.86 11.27
N ARG A 491 -10.40 20.71 10.15
CA ARG A 491 -10.06 21.79 9.20
C ARG A 491 -10.83 21.59 7.89
N PRO A 492 -11.47 22.63 7.32
CA PRO A 492 -12.02 22.54 5.97
C PRO A 492 -10.90 22.28 4.96
N ARG A 493 -11.04 21.21 4.15
CA ARG A 493 -10.03 20.74 3.17
C ARG A 493 -8.66 20.40 3.83
N ASP A 494 -8.67 19.60 4.88
CA ASP A 494 -7.45 19.05 5.48
C ASP A 494 -6.69 18.15 4.47
N ARG A 495 -5.40 18.41 4.28
CA ARG A 495 -4.52 17.68 3.34
C ARG A 495 -3.57 16.71 4.07
N SER A 496 -3.77 16.47 5.37
CA SER A 496 -2.91 15.55 6.13
C SER A 496 -2.93 14.13 5.54
N LEU A 497 -1.76 13.63 5.15
CA LEU A 497 -1.56 12.27 4.66
C LEU A 497 -1.34 11.24 5.79
N LEU A 498 -1.13 11.69 7.04
CA LEU A 498 -0.78 10.81 8.14
C LEU A 498 -1.90 9.81 8.49
N GLN A 499 -3.16 10.25 8.56
CA GLN A 499 -4.30 9.35 8.82
C GLN A 499 -4.47 8.29 7.73
N PRO A 500 -4.48 8.66 6.43
CA PRO A 500 -4.50 7.68 5.34
C PRO A 500 -3.37 6.66 5.38
N VAL A 501 -2.13 7.13 5.58
CA VAL A 501 -0.94 6.25 5.60
C VAL A 501 -1.00 5.30 6.79
N ALA A 502 -1.37 5.79 7.98
CA ALA A 502 -1.49 4.95 9.17
C ALA A 502 -2.58 3.86 9.01
N LEU A 503 -3.74 4.21 8.42
CA LEU A 503 -4.80 3.23 8.15
C LEU A 503 -4.41 2.23 7.04
N ALA A 504 -3.59 2.65 6.07
CA ALA A 504 -3.02 1.75 5.06
C ALA A 504 -2.06 0.73 5.68
N LEU A 505 -1.17 1.18 6.56
CA LEU A 505 -0.27 0.29 7.31
C LEU A 505 -1.06 -0.66 8.22
N MET A 506 -2.12 -0.18 8.87
CA MET A 506 -3.01 -1.03 9.69
C MET A 506 -3.72 -2.10 8.85
N SER A 507 -4.17 -1.76 7.64
CA SER A 507 -4.75 -2.72 6.70
C SER A 507 -3.74 -3.79 6.28
N GLY A 508 -2.51 -3.38 5.95
CA GLY A 508 -1.42 -4.29 5.60
C GLY A 508 -1.06 -5.23 6.76
N LEU A 509 -0.94 -4.69 7.98
CA LEU A 509 -0.68 -5.50 9.18
C LEU A 509 -1.82 -6.49 9.46
N GLY A 510 -3.09 -6.05 9.32
CA GLY A 510 -4.24 -6.94 9.43
C GLY A 510 -4.16 -8.10 8.43
N ASN A 511 -3.76 -7.83 7.18
CA ASN A 511 -3.61 -8.87 6.19
C ASN A 511 -2.45 -9.84 6.50
N ALA A 512 -1.29 -9.31 6.94
CA ALA A 512 -0.17 -10.14 7.38
C ALA A 512 -0.55 -11.03 8.58
N MET A 513 -1.33 -10.47 9.51
CA MET A 513 -1.81 -11.19 10.68
C MET A 513 -2.82 -12.30 10.33
N ILE A 514 -3.67 -12.10 9.31
CA ILE A 514 -4.55 -13.16 8.79
C ILE A 514 -3.71 -14.36 8.34
N ILE A 515 -2.68 -14.12 7.51
CA ILE A 515 -1.80 -15.18 6.99
C ILE A 515 -1.09 -15.88 8.15
N PHE A 516 -0.53 -15.10 9.08
CA PHE A 516 0.16 -15.62 10.26
C PHE A 516 -0.75 -16.52 11.11
N VAL A 517 -1.95 -16.04 11.48
CA VAL A 517 -2.87 -16.79 12.35
C VAL A 517 -3.35 -18.07 11.67
N ILE A 518 -3.63 -18.05 10.35
CA ILE A 518 -3.99 -19.27 9.62
C ILE A 518 -2.83 -20.26 9.61
N ASN A 519 -1.59 -19.79 9.38
CA ASN A 519 -0.43 -20.66 9.36
C ASN A 519 -0.20 -21.31 10.75
N GLU A 520 -0.38 -20.53 11.81
CA GLU A 520 -0.23 -20.97 13.20
C GLU A 520 -1.24 -22.07 13.60
N THR A 521 -2.46 -22.07 13.04
CA THR A 521 -3.45 -23.14 13.32
C THR A 521 -3.05 -24.51 12.80
N PHE A 522 -2.10 -24.59 11.85
CA PHE A 522 -1.58 -25.88 11.39
C PHE A 522 -0.52 -26.48 12.32
N VAL A 523 0.04 -25.67 13.22
CA VAL A 523 1.04 -26.09 14.21
C VAL A 523 0.38 -26.56 15.50
N ARG A 524 -0.80 -26.02 15.84
CA ARG A 524 -1.48 -26.30 17.11
C ARG A 524 -2.52 -27.40 17.02
N SER A 525 -2.63 -28.19 18.10
CA SER A 525 -3.58 -29.28 18.24
C SER A 525 -4.98 -28.83 18.70
N ASP A 526 -5.12 -27.65 19.32
CA ASP A 526 -6.40 -27.11 19.80
C ASP A 526 -6.64 -25.65 19.36
N ASN A 527 -7.37 -25.50 18.25
CA ASN A 527 -7.43 -24.26 17.46
C ASN A 527 -8.54 -23.27 17.89
N LEU A 528 -9.60 -23.74 18.56
CA LEU A 528 -10.76 -22.91 18.92
C LEU A 528 -10.65 -22.29 20.31
N THR A 529 -9.95 -22.94 21.23
CA THR A 529 -9.79 -22.54 22.64
C THR A 529 -8.62 -21.58 22.86
N SER A 530 -7.65 -21.56 21.95
CA SER A 530 -6.39 -20.81 22.08
C SER A 530 -6.49 -19.29 21.81
N GLY A 531 -7.69 -18.74 21.60
CA GLY A 531 -7.90 -17.31 21.32
C GLY A 531 -7.46 -16.85 19.92
N LEU A 532 -6.85 -17.72 19.11
CA LEU A 532 -6.44 -17.43 17.72
C LEU A 532 -7.61 -16.94 16.86
N LEU A 533 -8.82 -17.48 17.06
CA LEU A 533 -10.02 -17.02 16.36
C LEU A 533 -10.35 -15.55 16.65
N ALA A 534 -10.12 -15.06 17.87
CA ALA A 534 -10.35 -13.66 18.21
C ALA A 534 -9.36 -12.74 17.49
N TYR A 535 -8.09 -13.15 17.39
CA TYR A 535 -7.08 -12.42 16.61
C TYR A 535 -7.33 -12.49 15.11
N PHE A 536 -7.83 -13.61 14.60
CA PHE A 536 -8.30 -13.71 13.23
C PHE A 536 -9.42 -12.69 12.96
N GLY A 537 -10.42 -12.62 13.84
CA GLY A 537 -11.51 -11.64 13.76
C GLY A 537 -11.01 -10.20 13.82
N LEU A 538 -10.06 -9.90 14.72
CA LEU A 538 -9.40 -8.59 14.82
C LEU A 538 -8.64 -8.24 13.53
N ALA A 539 -7.89 -9.18 12.99
CA ALA A 539 -7.10 -9.02 11.77
C ALA A 539 -8.00 -8.75 10.55
N VAL A 540 -9.11 -9.49 10.43
CA VAL A 540 -10.15 -9.25 9.42
C VAL A 540 -10.77 -7.87 9.60
N LEU A 541 -11.09 -7.46 10.83
CA LEU A 541 -11.65 -6.13 11.10
C LEU A 541 -10.67 -5.02 10.70
N MET A 542 -9.39 -5.14 11.10
CA MET A 542 -8.33 -4.20 10.71
C MET A 542 -8.18 -4.11 9.19
N TYR A 543 -8.16 -5.27 8.52
CA TYR A 543 -8.09 -5.34 7.06
C TYR A 543 -9.28 -4.64 6.40
N VAL A 544 -10.52 -5.00 6.77
CA VAL A 544 -11.75 -4.48 6.17
C VAL A 544 -11.92 -2.98 6.43
N VAL A 545 -11.69 -2.51 7.67
CA VAL A 545 -11.81 -1.09 8.03
C VAL A 545 -10.75 -0.27 7.29
N GLY A 546 -9.50 -0.73 7.30
CA GLY A 546 -8.41 -0.09 6.60
C GLY A 546 -8.65 -0.03 5.09
N GLN A 547 -9.05 -1.15 4.47
CA GLN A 547 -9.38 -1.23 3.05
C GLN A 547 -10.51 -0.28 2.68
N ARG A 548 -11.65 -0.35 3.38
CA ARG A 548 -12.80 0.52 3.09
C ARG A 548 -12.41 1.99 3.10
N TYR A 549 -11.55 2.40 4.03
CA TYR A 549 -11.07 3.76 4.13
C TYR A 549 -10.15 4.16 2.96
N ILE A 550 -9.11 3.36 2.68
CA ILE A 550 -8.14 3.61 1.58
C ILE A 550 -8.89 3.73 0.25
N GLN A 551 -9.77 2.77 -0.03
CA GLN A 551 -10.58 2.70 -1.24
C GLN A 551 -11.44 3.98 -1.39
N SER A 552 -12.16 4.35 -0.34
CA SER A 552 -13.00 5.56 -0.35
C SER A 552 -12.21 6.85 -0.54
N MET A 553 -10.99 6.92 0.02
CA MET A 553 -10.12 8.08 -0.12
C MET A 553 -9.61 8.21 -1.56
N LEU A 554 -9.05 7.15 -2.12
CA LEU A 554 -8.47 7.16 -3.47
C LEU A 554 -9.53 7.48 -4.54
N VAL A 555 -10.75 6.96 -4.38
CA VAL A 555 -11.88 7.32 -5.26
C VAL A 555 -12.16 8.83 -5.21
N ARG A 556 -12.19 9.44 -4.01
CA ARG A 556 -12.43 10.89 -3.87
C ARG A 556 -11.28 11.73 -4.43
N LEU A 557 -10.04 11.40 -4.09
CA LEU A 557 -8.86 12.14 -4.54
C LEU A 557 -8.75 12.13 -6.06
N THR A 558 -8.99 10.97 -6.68
CA THR A 558 -8.82 10.84 -8.13
C THR A 558 -9.97 11.51 -8.90
N ASN A 559 -11.22 11.36 -8.46
CA ASN A 559 -12.35 12.07 -9.09
C ASN A 559 -12.18 13.59 -9.01
N GLN A 560 -11.67 14.09 -7.87
CA GLN A 560 -11.34 15.49 -7.70
C GLN A 560 -10.23 15.93 -8.68
N PHE A 561 -9.18 15.11 -8.81
CA PHE A 561 -8.09 15.37 -9.76
C PHE A 561 -8.58 15.43 -11.21
N VAL A 562 -9.44 14.49 -11.63
CA VAL A 562 -10.02 14.48 -12.99
C VAL A 562 -10.89 15.71 -13.22
N TYR A 563 -11.72 16.09 -12.25
CA TYR A 563 -12.53 17.31 -12.32
C TYR A 563 -11.64 18.56 -12.49
N GLU A 564 -10.61 18.70 -11.65
CA GLU A 564 -9.66 19.82 -11.72
C GLU A 564 -8.97 19.88 -13.08
N LYS A 565 -8.55 18.74 -13.64
CA LYS A 565 -7.91 18.68 -14.97
C LYS A 565 -8.86 18.96 -16.13
N ARG A 566 -10.11 18.50 -16.05
CA ARG A 566 -11.15 18.85 -17.04
C ARG A 566 -11.42 20.35 -17.04
N MET A 567 -11.49 20.97 -15.86
CA MET A 567 -11.75 22.40 -15.75
C MET A 567 -10.55 23.26 -16.12
N GLU A 568 -9.34 22.81 -15.81
CA GLU A 568 -8.11 23.44 -16.31
C GLU A 568 -8.06 23.43 -17.85
N LEU A 569 -8.37 22.29 -18.48
CA LEU A 569 -8.38 22.18 -19.94
C LEU A 569 -9.49 23.03 -20.58
N ALA A 570 -10.71 22.98 -20.04
CA ALA A 570 -11.82 23.78 -20.53
C ALA A 570 -11.53 25.29 -20.40
N GLY A 571 -10.98 25.74 -19.27
CA GLY A 571 -10.58 27.14 -19.08
C GLY A 571 -9.53 27.59 -20.10
N LYS A 572 -8.48 26.78 -20.32
CA LYS A 572 -7.45 27.09 -21.33
C LYS A 572 -8.02 27.17 -22.75
N LEU A 573 -8.94 26.28 -23.12
CA LEU A 573 -9.58 26.30 -24.43
C LEU A 573 -10.49 27.52 -24.62
N LEU A 574 -11.20 27.96 -23.58
CA LEU A 574 -12.03 29.19 -23.62
C LEU A 574 -11.19 30.47 -23.77
N GLU A 575 -9.96 30.47 -23.27
CA GLU A 575 -9.00 31.58 -23.41
C GLU A 575 -8.23 31.56 -24.75
N THR A 576 -8.42 30.53 -25.59
CA THR A 576 -7.66 30.37 -26.84
C THR A 576 -8.22 31.23 -27.97
N ASP A 577 -7.34 31.87 -28.74
CA ASP A 577 -7.69 32.65 -29.94
C ASP A 577 -8.53 31.84 -30.96
N TYR A 578 -9.53 32.49 -31.56
CA TYR A 578 -10.48 31.85 -32.47
C TYR A 578 -9.80 31.29 -33.73
N ALA A 579 -8.85 32.00 -34.32
CA ALA A 579 -8.12 31.54 -35.50
C ALA A 579 -7.30 30.27 -35.19
N HIS A 580 -6.83 30.12 -33.95
CA HIS A 580 -6.16 28.89 -33.53
C HIS A 580 -7.15 27.75 -33.32
N MET A 581 -8.27 28.00 -32.64
CA MET A 581 -9.34 27.01 -32.43
C MET A 581 -9.88 26.44 -33.75
N GLU A 582 -10.04 27.29 -34.78
CA GLU A 582 -10.52 26.88 -36.11
C GLU A 582 -9.57 25.89 -36.82
N ARG A 583 -8.27 25.94 -36.52
CA ARG A 583 -7.24 25.06 -37.10
C ARG A 583 -7.11 23.72 -36.37
N MET A 584 -7.64 23.61 -35.15
CA MET A 584 -7.56 22.38 -34.37
C MET A 584 -8.53 21.33 -34.91
N GLU A 585 -8.09 20.08 -34.99
CA GLU A 585 -8.95 18.97 -35.42
C GLU A 585 -10.08 18.74 -34.40
N ARG A 586 -11.33 19.06 -34.77
CA ARG A 586 -12.50 18.96 -33.86
C ARG A 586 -12.66 17.57 -33.24
N GLY A 587 -12.41 16.50 -34.00
CA GLY A 587 -12.49 15.13 -33.48
C GLY A 587 -11.46 14.83 -32.38
N ARG A 588 -10.26 15.43 -32.46
CA ARG A 588 -9.22 15.31 -31.42
C ARG A 588 -9.61 16.05 -30.14
N LEU A 589 -10.24 17.22 -30.26
CA LEU A 589 -10.75 17.99 -29.11
C LEU A 589 -11.86 17.25 -28.37
N GLU A 590 -12.86 16.75 -29.11
CA GLU A 590 -13.99 15.99 -28.55
C GLU A 590 -13.52 14.71 -27.86
N ALA A 591 -12.63 13.94 -28.50
CA ALA A 591 -12.07 12.73 -27.91
C ALA A 591 -11.26 13.00 -26.64
N THR A 592 -10.50 14.09 -26.59
CA THR A 592 -9.67 14.42 -25.42
C THR A 592 -10.53 14.88 -24.23
N LEU A 593 -11.54 15.74 -24.48
CA LEU A 593 -12.41 16.26 -23.43
C LEU A 593 -13.37 15.21 -22.86
N SER A 594 -13.79 14.24 -23.67
CA SER A 594 -14.72 13.18 -23.28
C SER A 594 -14.00 11.87 -22.97
N SER A 595 -13.60 11.13 -24.01
CA SER A 595 -13.16 9.73 -23.89
C SER A 595 -11.80 9.54 -23.19
N ASP A 596 -10.80 10.37 -23.48
CA ASP A 596 -9.47 10.21 -22.86
C ASP A 596 -9.49 10.60 -21.37
N THR A 597 -10.27 11.62 -20.99
CA THR A 597 -10.43 11.98 -19.57
C THR A 597 -11.29 10.97 -18.80
N GLU A 598 -12.24 10.32 -19.46
CA GLU A 598 -13.02 9.22 -18.88
C GLU A 598 -12.18 7.95 -18.68
N GLU A 599 -11.32 7.60 -19.64
CA GLU A 599 -10.35 6.51 -19.51
C GLU A 599 -9.42 6.75 -18.30
N ILE A 600 -8.91 7.98 -18.16
CA ILE A 600 -8.13 8.39 -16.96
C ILE A 600 -8.98 8.27 -15.69
N SER A 601 -10.26 8.59 -15.72
CA SER A 601 -11.15 8.43 -14.56
C SER A 601 -11.40 6.96 -14.20
N SER A 602 -11.54 6.08 -15.20
CA SER A 602 -11.75 4.65 -14.98
C SER A 602 -10.52 3.96 -14.34
N SER A 603 -9.34 4.59 -14.44
CA SER A 603 -8.10 4.11 -13.82
C SER A 603 -8.11 4.03 -12.29
N ILE A 604 -9.12 4.63 -11.64
CA ILE A 604 -9.28 4.64 -10.19
C ILE A 604 -9.24 3.22 -9.62
N GLY A 605 -9.99 2.29 -10.23
CA GLY A 605 -10.04 0.91 -9.78
C GLY A 605 -8.66 0.24 -9.80
N LEU A 606 -7.83 0.56 -10.80
CA LEU A 606 -6.49 -0.01 -10.96
C LEU A 606 -5.50 0.53 -9.94
N VAL A 607 -5.46 1.84 -9.72
CA VAL A 607 -4.53 2.44 -8.73
C VAL A 607 -4.84 1.89 -7.34
N VAL A 608 -6.11 1.74 -7.04
CA VAL A 608 -6.59 1.26 -5.74
C VAL A 608 -6.30 -0.24 -5.53
N THR A 609 -6.66 -1.06 -6.52
CA THR A 609 -6.42 -2.52 -6.48
C THR A 609 -4.93 -2.82 -6.53
N GLY A 610 -4.20 -2.15 -7.42
CA GLY A 610 -2.76 -2.28 -7.56
C GLY A 610 -2.00 -1.87 -6.29
N GLY A 611 -2.36 -0.74 -5.68
CA GLY A 611 -1.77 -0.32 -4.40
C GLY A 611 -1.99 -1.34 -3.28
N THR A 612 -3.22 -1.86 -3.16
CA THR A 612 -3.56 -2.91 -2.18
C THR A 612 -2.76 -4.19 -2.39
N ASN A 613 -2.62 -4.62 -3.65
CA ASN A 613 -1.86 -5.83 -3.98
C ASN A 613 -0.37 -5.65 -3.73
N VAL A 614 0.21 -4.49 -4.04
CA VAL A 614 1.61 -4.19 -3.70
C VAL A 614 1.84 -4.26 -2.19
N VAL A 615 0.98 -3.63 -1.38
CA VAL A 615 1.09 -3.69 0.10
C VAL A 615 0.99 -5.14 0.59
N THR A 616 0.04 -5.91 0.06
CA THR A 616 -0.13 -7.33 0.40
C THR A 616 1.11 -8.15 0.08
N LEU A 617 1.70 -7.95 -1.10
CA LEU A 617 2.93 -8.63 -1.49
C LEU A 617 4.11 -8.26 -0.61
N LEU A 618 4.26 -6.97 -0.25
CA LEU A 618 5.29 -6.52 0.69
C LEU A 618 5.14 -7.20 2.06
N CYS A 619 3.91 -7.33 2.57
CA CYS A 619 3.63 -8.05 3.81
C CYS A 619 3.98 -9.55 3.70
N CYS A 620 3.64 -10.20 2.58
CA CYS A 620 3.99 -11.60 2.33
C CYS A 620 5.51 -11.79 2.28
N PHE A 621 6.23 -10.93 1.54
CA PHE A 621 7.69 -10.97 1.48
C PHE A 621 8.36 -10.69 2.82
N ALA A 622 7.83 -9.74 3.60
CA ALA A 622 8.31 -9.49 4.96
C ALA A 622 8.15 -10.74 5.84
N TYR A 623 6.99 -11.40 5.78
CA TYR A 623 6.74 -12.64 6.50
C TYR A 623 7.71 -13.77 6.09
N LEU A 624 7.90 -13.99 4.78
CA LEU A 624 8.87 -14.98 4.29
C LEU A 624 10.32 -14.64 4.70
N GLY A 625 10.68 -13.36 4.66
CA GLY A 625 12.01 -12.87 5.06
C GLY A 625 12.31 -13.07 6.54
N ILE A 626 11.30 -12.93 7.41
CA ILE A 626 11.42 -13.24 8.84
C ILE A 626 11.73 -14.73 9.04
N MET A 627 11.11 -15.60 8.24
CA MET A 627 11.35 -17.04 8.30
C MET A 627 12.74 -17.43 7.76
N ASN A 628 13.13 -16.92 6.58
CA ASN A 628 14.45 -17.15 6.00
C ASN A 628 14.78 -16.11 4.92
N VAL A 629 15.66 -15.16 5.23
CA VAL A 629 16.02 -14.07 4.30
C VAL A 629 16.67 -14.58 3.01
N TYR A 630 17.44 -15.66 3.05
CA TYR A 630 18.12 -16.18 1.86
C TYR A 630 17.15 -16.89 0.91
N ALA A 631 16.20 -17.66 1.46
CA ALA A 631 15.14 -18.27 0.68
C ALA A 631 14.22 -17.19 0.05
N LEU A 632 13.94 -16.09 0.77
CA LEU A 632 13.28 -14.92 0.19
C LEU A 632 14.08 -14.33 -0.97
N LEU A 633 15.39 -14.07 -0.80
CA LEU A 633 16.22 -13.49 -1.86
C LEU A 633 16.28 -14.37 -3.11
N LEU A 634 16.41 -15.69 -2.93
CA LEU A 634 16.34 -16.64 -4.04
C LEU A 634 14.97 -16.62 -4.72
N SER A 635 13.90 -16.56 -3.93
CA SER A 635 12.53 -16.43 -4.46
C SER A 635 12.35 -15.14 -5.28
N LEU A 636 12.85 -14.00 -4.77
CA LEU A 636 12.82 -12.72 -5.47
C LEU A 636 13.65 -12.75 -6.75
N ALA A 637 14.81 -13.43 -6.75
CA ALA A 637 15.62 -13.60 -7.95
C ALA A 637 14.89 -14.44 -9.00
N ILE A 638 14.26 -15.55 -8.61
CA ILE A 638 13.43 -16.36 -9.51
C ILE A 638 12.28 -15.51 -10.03
N ILE A 639 11.51 -14.84 -9.16
CA ILE A 639 10.40 -13.96 -9.56
C ILE A 639 10.87 -12.86 -10.52
N ALA A 640 12.04 -12.25 -10.30
CA ALA A 640 12.58 -11.22 -11.17
C ALA A 640 12.94 -11.75 -12.57
N ILE A 641 13.55 -12.94 -12.66
CA ILE A 641 13.82 -13.60 -13.94
C ILE A 641 12.51 -13.87 -14.68
N LEU A 642 11.52 -14.41 -13.96
CA LEU A 642 10.20 -14.74 -14.50
C LEU A 642 9.43 -13.49 -14.94
N ALA A 643 9.50 -12.41 -14.14
CA ALA A 643 8.95 -11.10 -14.48
C ALA A 643 9.64 -10.49 -15.70
N GLY A 644 10.95 -10.68 -15.88
CA GLY A 644 11.68 -10.27 -17.07
C GLY A 644 11.22 -10.99 -18.34
N ILE A 645 11.05 -12.32 -18.27
CA ILE A 645 10.48 -13.12 -19.37
C ILE A 645 9.07 -12.62 -19.72
N TYR A 646 8.25 -12.39 -18.69
CA TYR A 646 6.90 -11.84 -18.84
C TYR A 646 6.91 -10.46 -19.49
N TYR A 647 7.78 -9.54 -19.04
CA TYR A 647 7.88 -8.18 -19.57
C TYR A 647 8.21 -8.17 -21.06
N VAL A 648 9.21 -8.94 -21.47
CA VAL A 648 9.62 -9.07 -22.89
C VAL A 648 8.49 -9.67 -23.73
N ALA A 649 7.72 -10.61 -23.17
CA ALA A 649 6.55 -11.18 -23.84
C ALA A 649 5.40 -10.16 -23.97
N GLY A 650 5.19 -9.33 -22.95
CA GLY A 650 4.16 -8.30 -22.88
C GLY A 650 4.40 -7.10 -23.80
N GLU A 651 5.65 -6.68 -24.00
CA GLU A 651 5.97 -5.50 -24.82
C GLU A 651 5.52 -5.66 -26.28
N LYS A 652 5.65 -6.86 -26.85
CA LYS A 652 5.13 -7.19 -28.20
C LYS A 652 3.60 -7.21 -28.29
N ALA A 653 2.91 -7.38 -27.16
CA ALA A 653 1.45 -7.31 -27.10
C ALA A 653 0.97 -5.86 -26.99
N ASN A 654 1.68 -5.01 -26.25
CA ASN A 654 1.41 -3.57 -26.16
C ASN A 654 1.49 -2.86 -27.51
N GLN A 655 2.50 -3.14 -28.33
CA GLN A 655 2.65 -2.53 -29.67
C GLN A 655 1.45 -2.82 -30.58
N LEU A 656 0.92 -4.04 -30.57
CA LEU A 656 -0.29 -4.37 -31.35
C LEU A 656 -1.53 -3.63 -30.86
N PHE A 657 -1.60 -3.32 -29.55
CA PHE A 657 -2.74 -2.61 -29.00
C PHE A 657 -2.75 -1.13 -29.42
N GLU A 658 -1.57 -0.50 -29.50
CA GLU A 658 -1.43 0.83 -30.10
C GLU A 658 -1.94 0.85 -31.54
N GLU A 659 -1.49 -0.09 -32.39
CA GLU A 659 -2.00 -0.23 -33.77
C GLU A 659 -3.53 -0.43 -33.82
N THR A 660 -4.07 -1.26 -32.92
CA THR A 660 -5.52 -1.55 -32.89
C THR A 660 -6.35 -0.31 -32.55
N ARG A 661 -5.82 0.60 -31.73
CA ARG A 661 -6.49 1.86 -31.36
C ARG A 661 -6.49 2.88 -32.51
N ASP A 662 -5.46 2.90 -33.34
CA ASP A 662 -5.44 3.77 -34.53
C ASP A 662 -6.43 3.28 -35.61
N ILE A 663 -6.56 1.97 -35.77
CA ILE A 663 -7.60 1.36 -36.62
C ILE A 663 -9.01 1.70 -36.08
N GLN A 664 -9.18 1.74 -34.75
CA GLN A 664 -10.44 2.16 -34.12
C GLN A 664 -10.80 3.62 -34.45
N ASN A 665 -9.82 4.53 -34.46
CA ASN A 665 -10.05 5.92 -34.86
C ASN A 665 -10.50 6.02 -36.32
N ARG A 666 -9.88 5.24 -37.21
CA ARG A 666 -10.27 5.17 -38.63
C ARG A 666 -11.71 4.69 -38.80
N PHE A 667 -12.12 3.69 -38.03
CA PHE A 667 -13.51 3.23 -37.98
C PHE A 667 -14.47 4.33 -37.50
N PHE A 668 -14.15 5.07 -36.44
CA PHE A 668 -14.95 6.21 -36.01
C PHE A 668 -15.03 7.33 -37.06
N GLY A 669 -13.96 7.51 -37.84
CA GLY A 669 -13.97 8.36 -39.04
C GLY A 669 -15.04 7.94 -40.03
N TYR A 670 -15.11 6.65 -40.38
CA TYR A 670 -16.19 6.13 -41.24
C TYR A 670 -17.58 6.33 -40.64
N ILE A 671 -17.75 6.22 -39.32
CA ILE A 671 -19.04 6.53 -38.68
C ILE A 671 -19.41 8.01 -38.84
N ALA A 672 -18.45 8.92 -38.61
CA ALA A 672 -18.67 10.35 -38.77
C ALA A 672 -18.98 10.74 -40.24
N ASP A 673 -18.32 10.09 -41.20
CA ASP A 673 -18.54 10.29 -42.63
C ASP A 673 -19.86 9.69 -43.09
N LEU A 674 -20.27 8.55 -42.52
CA LEU A 674 -21.59 7.96 -42.75
C LEU A 674 -22.70 8.89 -42.28
N LEU A 675 -22.56 9.49 -41.08
CA LEU A 675 -23.57 10.38 -40.51
C LEU A 675 -23.67 11.71 -41.27
N ARG A 676 -22.53 12.31 -41.63
CA ARG A 676 -22.48 13.60 -42.34
C ARG A 676 -22.79 13.46 -43.83
N GLY A 677 -22.22 12.45 -44.47
CA GLY A 677 -22.34 12.15 -45.90
C GLY A 677 -23.51 11.24 -46.27
N PHE A 678 -24.46 11.02 -45.35
CA PHE A 678 -25.54 10.05 -45.55
C PHE A 678 -26.37 10.36 -46.80
N LYS A 679 -26.60 11.64 -47.08
CA LYS A 679 -27.41 12.09 -48.23
C LYS A 679 -26.70 11.71 -49.55
N GLU A 680 -25.40 11.96 -49.63
CA GLU A 680 -24.54 11.67 -50.77
C GLU A 680 -24.42 10.15 -51.02
N LEU A 681 -24.34 9.37 -49.95
CA LEU A 681 -24.35 7.91 -50.00
C LEU A 681 -25.74 7.36 -50.39
N ALA A 682 -26.82 7.98 -49.96
CA ALA A 682 -28.19 7.57 -50.31
C ALA A 682 -28.46 7.72 -51.82
N LEU A 683 -27.93 8.79 -52.42
CA LEU A 683 -28.14 9.14 -53.84
C LEU A 683 -27.37 8.23 -54.82
N SER A 684 -26.20 7.69 -54.47
CA SER A 684 -25.40 6.82 -55.35
C SER A 684 -25.25 5.41 -54.79
N ARG A 685 -25.81 4.42 -55.50
CA ARG A 685 -25.65 3.00 -55.15
C ARG A 685 -24.19 2.54 -55.24
N SER A 686 -23.40 3.02 -56.22
CA SER A 686 -21.97 2.67 -56.33
C SER A 686 -21.17 3.22 -55.16
N ARG A 687 -21.35 4.51 -54.85
CA ARG A 687 -20.64 5.19 -53.76
C ARG A 687 -20.95 4.55 -52.40
N ARG A 688 -22.21 4.20 -52.15
CA ARG A 688 -22.62 3.45 -50.95
C ARG A 688 -22.02 2.06 -50.87
N ARG A 689 -21.86 1.36 -52.01
CA ARG A 689 -21.22 0.05 -52.03
C ARG A 689 -19.72 0.18 -51.73
N GLU A 690 -19.00 1.05 -52.43
CA GLU A 690 -17.56 1.30 -52.22
C GLU A 690 -17.27 1.78 -50.79
N PHE A 691 -18.11 2.68 -50.25
CA PHE A 691 -18.00 3.13 -48.87
C PHE A 691 -18.23 1.99 -47.88
N ARG A 692 -19.24 1.14 -48.13
CA ARG A 692 -19.50 -0.04 -47.29
C ARG A 692 -18.34 -1.04 -47.33
N GLU A 693 -17.78 -1.30 -48.51
CA GLU A 693 -16.61 -2.18 -48.69
C GLU A 693 -15.40 -1.64 -47.92
N ALA A 694 -15.09 -0.35 -48.04
CA ALA A 694 -13.99 0.28 -47.30
C ALA A 694 -14.20 0.24 -45.77
N MET A 695 -15.45 0.43 -45.32
CA MET A 695 -15.80 0.31 -43.91
C MET A 695 -15.68 -1.14 -43.42
N ASP A 696 -16.10 -2.11 -44.22
CA ASP A 696 -16.01 -3.55 -43.90
C ASP A 696 -14.55 -4.01 -43.79
N GLU A 697 -13.69 -3.60 -44.74
CA GLU A 697 -12.24 -3.85 -44.70
C GLU A 697 -11.59 -3.29 -43.41
N SER A 698 -12.00 -2.09 -43.01
CA SER A 698 -11.53 -1.49 -41.74
C SER A 698 -12.02 -2.27 -40.52
N CYS A 699 -13.25 -2.79 -40.53
CA CYS A 699 -13.80 -3.63 -39.47
C CYS A 699 -13.11 -4.99 -39.38
N GLU A 700 -12.83 -5.64 -40.52
CA GLU A 700 -12.10 -6.91 -40.56
C GLU A 700 -10.67 -6.73 -40.04
N THR A 701 -9.98 -5.69 -40.50
CA THR A 701 -8.63 -5.35 -40.02
C THR A 701 -8.64 -5.09 -38.51
N PHE A 702 -9.64 -4.35 -38.00
CA PHE A 702 -9.80 -4.11 -36.56
C PHE A 702 -10.04 -5.42 -35.80
N ARG A 703 -10.96 -6.27 -36.26
CA ARG A 703 -11.27 -7.57 -35.64
C ARG A 703 -10.01 -8.44 -35.57
N ASP A 704 -9.33 -8.64 -36.68
CA ASP A 704 -8.20 -9.58 -36.78
C ASP A 704 -7.00 -9.08 -35.97
N LYS A 705 -6.68 -7.78 -36.03
CA LYS A 705 -5.63 -7.17 -35.21
C LYS A 705 -5.97 -7.21 -33.73
N ARG A 706 -7.22 -6.90 -33.35
CA ARG A 706 -7.67 -6.94 -31.95
C ARG A 706 -7.66 -8.36 -31.38
N THR A 707 -8.17 -9.33 -32.13
CA THR A 707 -8.10 -10.75 -31.75
C THR A 707 -6.65 -11.21 -31.63
N GLY A 708 -5.79 -10.85 -32.57
CA GLY A 708 -4.35 -11.13 -32.49
C GLY A 708 -3.68 -10.53 -31.26
N ALA A 709 -4.00 -9.28 -30.91
CA ALA A 709 -3.49 -8.61 -29.71
C ALA A 709 -3.97 -9.28 -28.42
N GLN A 710 -5.28 -9.57 -28.33
CA GLN A 710 -5.87 -10.25 -27.17
C GLN A 710 -5.30 -11.66 -26.98
N MET A 711 -5.15 -12.44 -28.05
CA MET A 711 -4.55 -13.79 -27.98
C MET A 711 -3.10 -13.75 -27.49
N ARG A 712 -2.32 -12.72 -27.85
CA ARG A 712 -0.96 -12.55 -27.30
C ARG A 712 -0.99 -12.28 -25.79
N PHE A 713 -1.93 -11.48 -25.30
CA PHE A 713 -2.09 -11.25 -23.86
C PHE A 713 -2.53 -12.51 -23.11
N VAL A 714 -3.42 -13.32 -23.69
CA VAL A 714 -3.78 -14.63 -23.11
C VAL A 714 -2.54 -15.51 -22.99
N HIS A 715 -1.67 -15.55 -24.01
CA HIS A 715 -0.40 -16.29 -23.89
C HIS A 715 0.52 -15.73 -22.81
N VAL A 716 0.63 -14.40 -22.69
CA VAL A 716 1.42 -13.74 -21.65
C VAL A 716 0.88 -14.05 -20.25
N PHE A 717 -0.45 -14.09 -20.09
CA PHE A 717 -1.11 -14.48 -18.84
C PHE A 717 -0.83 -15.93 -18.47
N ILE A 718 -1.04 -16.88 -19.40
CA ILE A 718 -0.77 -18.30 -19.19
C ILE A 718 0.70 -18.53 -18.80
N ILE A 719 1.62 -17.81 -19.45
CA ILE A 719 3.03 -17.82 -19.07
C ILE A 719 3.16 -17.36 -17.61
N GLY A 720 2.60 -16.21 -17.23
CA GLY A 720 2.64 -15.72 -15.84
C GLY A 720 2.15 -16.73 -14.80
N GLU A 721 1.00 -17.37 -15.04
CA GLU A 721 0.43 -18.37 -14.14
C GLU A 721 1.32 -19.63 -14.04
N THR A 722 1.79 -20.13 -15.18
CA THR A 722 2.70 -21.30 -15.22
C THR A 722 4.02 -21.00 -14.52
N LEU A 723 4.55 -19.79 -14.69
CA LEU A 723 5.76 -19.33 -14.04
C LEU A 723 5.61 -19.33 -12.52
N PHE A 724 4.46 -18.94 -11.99
CA PHE A 724 4.21 -18.93 -10.56
C PHE A 724 4.13 -20.34 -9.96
N VAL A 725 3.48 -21.27 -10.66
CA VAL A 725 3.49 -22.71 -10.28
C VAL A 725 4.93 -23.26 -10.27
N LEU A 726 5.77 -22.83 -11.21
CA LEU A 726 7.18 -23.20 -11.25
C LEU A 726 7.95 -22.67 -10.03
N VAL A 727 7.66 -21.44 -9.57
CA VAL A 727 8.25 -20.90 -8.32
C VAL A 727 7.90 -21.80 -7.13
N ILE A 728 6.63 -22.15 -6.99
CA ILE A 728 6.17 -23.04 -5.91
C ILE A 728 6.87 -24.40 -6.02
N GLY A 729 6.99 -24.96 -7.22
CA GLY A 729 7.74 -26.19 -7.46
C GLY A 729 9.21 -26.07 -7.03
N CYS A 730 9.89 -24.97 -7.36
CA CYS A 730 11.27 -24.73 -6.93
C CYS A 730 11.36 -24.66 -5.39
N VAL A 731 10.41 -23.99 -4.74
CA VAL A 731 10.36 -23.91 -3.28
C VAL A 731 10.17 -25.29 -2.66
N VAL A 732 9.35 -26.16 -3.24
CA VAL A 732 9.10 -27.51 -2.70
C VAL A 732 10.28 -28.45 -2.91
N PHE A 733 10.88 -28.45 -4.10
CA PHE A 733 11.87 -29.48 -4.48
C PHE A 733 13.32 -28.99 -4.42
N LEU A 734 13.58 -27.72 -4.72
CA LEU A 734 14.93 -27.18 -4.79
C LEU A 734 15.36 -26.52 -3.47
N PHE A 735 14.45 -25.84 -2.75
CA PHE A 735 14.85 -25.15 -1.52
C PHE A 735 15.30 -26.10 -0.41
N PRO A 736 14.67 -27.25 -0.14
CA PRO A 736 15.19 -28.20 0.85
C PRO A 736 16.60 -28.72 0.48
N ALA A 737 16.90 -28.83 -0.82
CA ALA A 737 18.22 -29.25 -1.29
C ALA A 737 19.30 -28.16 -1.13
N ILE A 738 18.94 -26.89 -1.35
CA ILE A 738 19.86 -25.74 -1.21
C ILE A 738 19.99 -25.32 0.26
N PHE A 739 18.87 -25.21 0.95
CA PHE A 739 18.75 -24.78 2.33
C PHE A 739 18.39 -25.98 3.20
N LYS A 740 19.40 -26.79 3.54
CA LYS A 740 19.24 -27.94 4.43
C LYS A 740 18.66 -27.58 5.83
N GLN A 741 18.55 -26.29 6.17
CA GLN A 741 17.95 -25.75 7.40
C GLN A 741 16.42 -25.56 7.33
N MET A 742 15.80 -25.82 6.18
CA MET A 742 14.35 -25.73 6.03
C MET A 742 13.69 -27.00 6.60
N ASP A 743 13.07 -26.86 7.78
CA ASP A 743 12.16 -27.88 8.31
C ASP A 743 10.84 -27.95 7.52
N GLN A 744 10.02 -28.95 7.83
CA GLN A 744 8.75 -29.17 7.13
C GLN A 744 7.74 -28.04 7.36
N ASP A 745 7.79 -27.36 8.51
CA ASP A 745 6.86 -26.30 8.85
C ASP A 745 7.18 -24.99 8.12
N MET A 746 8.47 -24.66 7.97
CA MET A 746 8.96 -23.57 7.15
C MET A 746 8.59 -23.81 5.69
N LEU A 747 8.77 -25.03 5.18
CA LEU A 747 8.37 -25.37 3.81
C LEU A 747 6.87 -25.21 3.60
N ARG A 748 6.04 -25.72 4.52
CA ARG A 748 4.57 -25.56 4.48
C ARG A 748 4.16 -24.09 4.46
N SER A 749 4.79 -23.29 5.33
CA SER A 749 4.54 -21.84 5.43
C SER A 749 4.88 -21.12 4.13
N TYR A 750 6.03 -21.44 3.52
CA TYR A 750 6.44 -20.87 2.24
C TYR A 750 5.44 -21.18 1.12
N VAL A 751 5.05 -22.46 0.98
CA VAL A 751 4.07 -22.89 -0.04
C VAL A 751 2.73 -22.17 0.15
N PHE A 752 2.23 -22.10 1.39
CA PHE A 752 0.97 -21.42 1.70
C PHE A 752 0.99 -19.93 1.31
N VAL A 753 2.07 -19.22 1.65
CA VAL A 753 2.21 -17.79 1.32
C VAL A 753 2.30 -17.57 -0.18
N PHE A 754 3.05 -18.40 -0.91
CA PHE A 754 3.08 -18.30 -2.37
C PHE A 754 1.69 -18.54 -2.97
N LEU A 755 0.99 -19.61 -2.56
CA LEU A 755 -0.38 -19.86 -3.03
C LEU A 755 -1.30 -18.66 -2.78
N TYR A 756 -1.19 -18.02 -1.61
CA TYR A 756 -1.93 -16.80 -1.30
C TYR A 756 -1.55 -15.61 -2.21
N MET A 757 -0.26 -15.44 -2.52
CA MET A 757 0.25 -14.38 -3.41
C MET A 757 -0.24 -14.51 -4.86
N THR A 758 -0.65 -15.70 -5.31
CA THR A 758 -1.18 -15.94 -6.67
C THR A 758 -2.27 -14.92 -7.05
N GLY A 759 -3.21 -14.64 -6.13
CA GLY A 759 -4.29 -13.69 -6.37
C GLY A 759 -3.82 -12.25 -6.60
N PRO A 760 -3.13 -11.63 -5.63
CA PRO A 760 -2.57 -10.27 -5.77
C PRO A 760 -1.63 -10.11 -6.97
N VAL A 761 -0.81 -11.13 -7.27
CA VAL A 761 0.07 -11.12 -8.45
C VAL A 761 -0.76 -11.10 -9.73
N ASN A 762 -1.72 -12.01 -9.91
CA ASN A 762 -2.54 -12.06 -11.12
C ASN A 762 -3.31 -10.76 -11.35
N GLN A 763 -3.87 -10.16 -10.29
CA GLN A 763 -4.56 -8.87 -10.39
C GLN A 763 -3.63 -7.72 -10.81
N LEU A 764 -2.36 -7.72 -10.39
CA LEU A 764 -1.37 -6.75 -10.86
C LEU A 764 -1.03 -6.96 -12.34
N LEU A 765 -0.92 -8.22 -12.78
CA LEU A 765 -0.66 -8.56 -14.18
C LEU A 765 -1.84 -8.14 -15.08
N ASP A 766 -3.08 -8.37 -14.64
CA ASP A 766 -4.31 -7.96 -15.33
C ASP A 766 -4.46 -6.43 -15.43
N SER A 767 -3.76 -5.70 -14.55
CA SER A 767 -3.75 -4.24 -14.55
C SER A 767 -2.84 -3.63 -15.62
N LEU A 768 -1.83 -4.38 -16.12
CA LEU A 768 -0.82 -3.86 -17.04
C LEU A 768 -1.37 -3.35 -18.38
N PRO A 769 -2.28 -4.06 -19.08
CA PRO A 769 -2.87 -3.55 -20.31
C PRO A 769 -3.60 -2.23 -20.09
N GLN A 770 -4.34 -2.12 -18.98
CA GLN A 770 -5.11 -0.92 -18.66
C GLN A 770 -4.19 0.26 -18.33
N ILE A 771 -3.08 0.03 -17.62
CA ILE A 771 -2.05 1.05 -17.37
C ILE A 771 -1.46 1.60 -18.68
N ALA A 772 -1.20 0.73 -19.66
CA ALA A 772 -0.73 1.17 -20.97
C ALA A 772 -1.75 2.10 -21.66
N LEU A 773 -3.05 1.79 -21.57
CA LEU A 773 -4.11 2.63 -22.13
C LEU A 773 -4.18 4.01 -21.49
N ILE A 774 -4.07 4.05 -20.15
CA ILE A 774 -4.08 5.29 -19.38
C ILE A 774 -2.87 6.15 -19.74
N ARG A 775 -1.70 5.54 -19.91
CA ARG A 775 -0.47 6.26 -20.31
C ARG A 775 -0.63 6.94 -21.67
N VAL A 776 -1.25 6.25 -22.63
CA VAL A 776 -1.53 6.81 -23.97
C VAL A 776 -2.52 7.98 -23.88
N SER A 777 -3.65 7.80 -23.19
CA SER A 777 -4.66 8.85 -23.03
C SER A 777 -4.10 10.07 -22.26
N TRP A 778 -3.33 9.85 -21.20
CA TRP A 778 -2.62 10.91 -20.47
C TRP A 778 -1.62 11.66 -21.36
N GLY A 779 -0.87 10.93 -22.21
CA GLY A 779 0.06 11.53 -23.16
C GLY A 779 -0.62 12.39 -24.22
N ARG A 780 -1.85 12.06 -24.62
CA ARG A 780 -2.67 12.88 -25.55
C ARG A 780 -3.18 14.15 -24.88
N VAL A 781 -3.74 14.04 -23.68
CA VAL A 781 -4.18 15.19 -22.85
C VAL A 781 -3.01 16.14 -22.62
N LYS A 782 -1.84 15.63 -22.21
CA LYS A 782 -0.66 16.45 -21.96
C LYS A 782 -0.18 17.19 -23.21
N ARG A 783 -0.14 16.52 -24.36
CA ARG A 783 0.24 17.15 -25.65
C ARG A 783 -0.72 18.26 -26.03
N LEU A 784 -2.03 18.07 -25.86
CA LEU A 784 -3.02 19.12 -26.12
C LEU A 784 -2.81 20.33 -25.21
N ILE A 785 -2.58 20.11 -23.91
CA ILE A 785 -2.29 21.20 -22.96
C ILE A 785 -1.02 21.95 -23.35
N GLN A 786 0.04 21.23 -23.75
CA GLN A 786 1.29 21.86 -24.19
C GLN A 786 1.12 22.67 -25.48
N GLU A 787 0.38 22.15 -26.45
CA GLU A 787 0.09 22.83 -27.73
C GLU A 787 -0.62 24.17 -27.50
N VAL A 788 -1.58 24.20 -26.57
CA VAL A 788 -2.29 25.43 -26.16
C VAL A 788 -1.38 26.39 -25.36
N ASP A 789 -0.54 25.87 -24.46
CA ASP A 789 0.35 26.69 -23.61
C ASP A 789 1.53 27.31 -24.39
N GLU A 790 2.17 26.57 -25.29
CA GLU A 790 3.35 27.01 -26.05
C GLU A 790 3.01 28.19 -26.97
N ARG A 791 1.89 28.11 -27.69
CA ARG A 791 1.46 29.20 -28.59
C ARG A 791 0.98 30.44 -27.85
N ARG A 792 0.37 30.29 -26.68
CA ARG A 792 0.04 31.42 -25.79
C ARG A 792 1.31 32.18 -25.38
N ARG A 793 2.40 31.48 -25.06
CA ARG A 793 3.69 32.13 -24.75
C ARG A 793 4.27 32.84 -25.96
N SER A 794 4.20 32.25 -27.15
CA SER A 794 4.62 32.91 -28.39
C SER A 794 3.86 34.23 -28.61
N GLN A 795 2.53 34.21 -28.50
CA GLN A 795 1.70 35.42 -28.61
C GLN A 795 2.02 36.48 -27.54
N THR A 796 2.22 36.06 -26.28
CA THR A 796 2.53 37.00 -25.18
C THR A 796 3.91 37.64 -25.36
N THR A 797 4.87 36.87 -25.89
CA THR A 797 6.24 37.35 -26.14
C THR A 797 6.30 38.29 -27.34
N GLU A 798 5.54 38.02 -28.40
CA GLU A 798 5.36 38.92 -29.55
C GLU A 798 4.68 40.23 -29.13
N LEU A 799 3.61 40.16 -28.34
CA LEU A 799 2.93 41.34 -27.78
C LEU A 799 3.83 42.18 -26.87
N ALA A 800 4.72 41.54 -26.09
CA ALA A 800 5.70 42.23 -25.26
C ALA A 800 6.81 42.89 -26.10
N ALA A 801 7.25 42.23 -27.17
CA ALA A 801 8.24 42.77 -28.11
C ALA A 801 7.68 43.96 -28.92
N GLU A 802 6.43 43.90 -29.37
CA GLU A 802 5.75 45.02 -30.05
C GLU A 802 5.50 46.21 -29.11
N ARG A 803 5.13 45.95 -27.84
CA ARG A 803 5.01 47.02 -26.83
C ARG A 803 6.35 47.68 -26.53
N ALA A 804 7.46 46.94 -26.57
CA ALA A 804 8.80 47.49 -26.41
C ALA A 804 9.25 48.31 -27.65
N ALA A 805 8.77 47.96 -28.85
CA ALA A 805 9.07 48.63 -30.12
C ALA A 805 8.19 49.87 -30.42
N SER A 806 7.10 50.06 -29.68
CA SER A 806 6.22 51.23 -29.77
C SER A 806 6.90 52.51 -29.25
N PRO A 807 6.59 53.71 -29.80
CA PRO A 807 7.12 54.99 -29.29
C PRO A 807 6.81 55.24 -27.81
N ALA A 808 5.79 54.59 -27.23
CA ALA A 808 5.52 54.63 -25.80
C ALA A 808 6.45 53.71 -24.97
N GLY A 809 6.91 52.59 -25.53
CA GLY A 809 7.88 51.68 -24.91
C GLY A 809 9.31 52.24 -24.89
N ALA A 810 9.67 53.00 -25.93
CA ALA A 810 10.94 53.72 -26.00
C ALA A 810 11.07 54.81 -24.91
N ILE A 811 9.95 55.37 -24.44
CA ILE A 811 9.93 56.36 -23.34
C ILE A 811 10.11 55.66 -21.98
N ALA A 812 9.60 54.43 -21.82
CA ALA A 812 9.76 53.63 -20.61
C ALA A 812 11.17 53.00 -20.48
N SER A 813 11.81 52.62 -21.59
CA SER A 813 13.17 52.04 -21.58
C SER A 813 14.28 53.06 -21.28
N VAL A 814 14.02 54.36 -21.51
CA VAL A 814 14.98 55.46 -21.22
C VAL A 814 14.92 55.89 -19.75
N ALA A 815 13.85 55.59 -19.01
CA ALA A 815 13.71 55.92 -17.59
C ALA A 815 14.36 54.91 -16.63
N ALA A 816 14.89 53.78 -17.13
CA ALA A 816 15.42 52.68 -16.31
C ALA A 816 16.96 52.60 -16.24
N ALA A 817 17.68 53.67 -16.61
CA ALA A 817 19.14 53.74 -16.52
C ALA A 817 19.61 54.86 -15.58
N GLY A 818 19.88 54.51 -14.32
CA GLY A 818 20.50 55.35 -13.27
C GLY A 818 20.90 54.46 -12.07
N PRO A 819 21.95 54.81 -11.30
CA PRO A 819 23.05 53.90 -10.98
C PRO A 819 22.86 53.01 -9.72
N GLU A 820 23.75 52.02 -9.66
CA GLU A 820 24.04 51.05 -8.60
C GLU A 820 23.95 51.59 -7.17
N ASP A 821 23.32 50.81 -6.30
CA ASP A 821 23.62 50.74 -4.86
C ASP A 821 23.44 49.28 -4.37
N ASP A 822 24.41 48.82 -3.60
CA ASP A 822 24.58 47.45 -3.05
C ASP A 822 23.50 47.04 -2.02
N PRO A 823 23.33 45.73 -1.72
CA PRO A 823 22.16 45.19 -1.03
C PRO A 823 22.28 45.21 0.50
N PRO A 824 21.13 45.12 1.21
CA PRO A 824 21.12 44.27 2.39
C PRO A 824 19.91 43.34 2.50
N GLU A 825 20.25 42.08 2.74
CA GLU A 825 19.70 41.12 3.70
C GLU A 825 18.20 40.79 3.75
N HIS A 826 17.98 39.46 3.65
CA HIS A 826 16.75 38.74 3.91
C HIS A 826 16.16 38.99 5.32
N GLY A 827 14.96 39.55 5.35
CA GLY A 827 14.07 39.56 6.51
C GLY A 827 12.65 39.19 6.10
N ALA A 828 12.30 37.92 6.22
CA ALA A 828 10.93 37.44 6.10
C ALA A 828 10.11 37.91 7.30
N LEU A 829 8.98 38.58 7.09
CA LEU A 829 7.84 38.57 8.03
C LEU A 829 6.54 39.02 7.33
N SER A 830 5.48 38.35 7.78
CA SER A 830 4.10 38.35 7.35
C SER A 830 3.35 39.69 7.52
N ALA A 831 2.36 39.93 6.65
CA ALA A 831 0.97 40.22 7.08
C ALA A 831 0.01 40.22 5.87
N SER A 832 -1.07 39.45 5.98
CA SER A 832 -2.32 39.68 5.25
C SER A 832 -3.22 40.62 6.07
N PRO A 833 -4.27 41.17 5.46
CA PRO A 833 -5.58 40.90 6.04
C PRO A 833 -6.59 40.35 5.02
N THR A 834 -7.34 39.38 5.52
CA THR A 834 -8.48 38.69 4.91
C THR A 834 -9.76 39.51 4.92
N SER A 835 -10.55 39.41 3.84
CA SER A 835 -12.02 39.43 3.92
C SER A 835 -12.63 38.25 3.14
N THR A 836 -12.96 37.22 3.91
CA THR A 836 -14.03 36.21 3.78
C THR A 836 -14.88 36.15 2.48
N ARG A 837 -14.80 35.01 1.77
CA ARG A 837 -15.92 34.43 0.99
C ARG A 837 -16.21 33.02 1.50
N GLN A 838 -17.45 32.79 1.94
CA GLN A 838 -18.01 31.49 2.31
C GLN A 838 -18.52 30.78 1.04
N ASP A 839 -18.10 29.54 0.83
CA ASP A 839 -18.67 28.66 -0.19
C ASP A 839 -20.02 28.10 0.27
N SER A 840 -21.00 28.39 -0.57
CA SER A 840 -22.40 28.02 -0.58
C SER A 840 -22.62 26.62 -1.14
N SER A 841 -22.92 25.63 -0.30
CA SER A 841 -23.42 24.33 -0.81
C SER A 841 -24.49 23.65 0.05
N THR A 842 -25.01 24.33 1.09
CA THR A 842 -26.12 23.78 1.89
C THR A 842 -27.19 24.81 2.28
N GLN A 843 -27.10 26.04 1.77
CA GLN A 843 -28.15 27.06 1.89
C GLN A 843 -29.02 27.21 0.63
N GLN A 844 -28.64 26.58 -0.49
CA GLN A 844 -29.37 26.71 -1.76
C GLN A 844 -30.66 25.88 -1.86
N ALA A 845 -30.92 24.95 -0.93
CA ALA A 845 -32.17 24.18 -0.90
C ALA A 845 -33.26 24.77 0.04
N ALA A 846 -32.92 25.73 0.91
CA ALA A 846 -33.86 26.35 1.84
C ALA A 846 -34.29 27.77 1.43
N ALA A 847 -33.51 28.46 0.58
CA ALA A 847 -33.87 29.77 0.04
C ALA A 847 -34.93 29.69 -1.09
N LEU A 848 -35.10 28.52 -1.72
CA LEU A 848 -36.04 28.30 -2.83
C LEU A 848 -37.51 28.14 -2.38
N MET A 849 -37.77 27.90 -1.09
CA MET A 849 -39.12 27.71 -0.53
C MET A 849 -39.73 28.98 0.08
N HIS A 850 -38.96 30.06 0.25
CA HIS A 850 -39.43 31.29 0.91
C HIS A 850 -39.71 32.45 -0.05
N LEU A 851 -39.43 32.27 -1.35
CA LEU A 851 -39.63 33.30 -2.39
C LEU A 851 -40.81 32.99 -3.34
N LEU A 852 -41.66 32.01 -3.00
CA LEU A 852 -42.86 31.62 -3.76
C LEU A 852 -44.18 32.01 -3.07
N ALA A 853 -44.20 33.07 -2.26
CA ALA A 853 -45.43 33.50 -1.59
C ALA A 853 -45.54 35.02 -1.42
N SER A 854 -45.70 35.76 -2.52
CA SER A 854 -46.47 37.01 -2.52
C SER A 854 -46.72 37.49 -3.95
N SER A 855 -47.78 36.98 -4.58
CA SER A 855 -48.35 37.56 -5.79
C SER A 855 -49.82 37.86 -5.56
N SER A 856 -50.21 39.12 -5.75
CA SER A 856 -51.56 39.50 -6.20
C SER A 856 -51.52 40.89 -6.86
N PRO A 857 -52.44 41.16 -7.81
CA PRO A 857 -52.10 41.85 -9.06
C PRO A 857 -52.80 43.21 -9.24
N SER A 858 -52.19 44.16 -9.96
CA SER A 858 -52.93 45.23 -10.64
C SER A 858 -52.05 46.03 -11.62
N HIS A 859 -52.27 45.89 -12.93
CA HIS A 859 -52.78 46.92 -13.84
C HIS A 859 -52.50 46.58 -15.31
N ALA A 860 -53.46 46.96 -16.16
CA ALA A 860 -53.57 46.72 -17.59
C ALA A 860 -52.55 47.53 -18.43
N PRO A 861 -52.39 47.22 -19.74
CA PRO A 861 -51.24 47.63 -20.53
C PRO A 861 -51.45 49.02 -21.16
N SER A 862 -50.39 49.83 -21.20
CA SER A 862 -50.33 51.02 -22.05
C SER A 862 -48.95 51.15 -22.70
N GLU A 863 -49.00 51.14 -24.03
CA GLU A 863 -48.11 51.80 -24.99
C GLU A 863 -46.60 51.46 -24.99
N LEU A 864 -46.13 51.07 -26.18
CA LEU A 864 -44.72 50.94 -26.51
C LEU A 864 -43.97 52.22 -26.10
N SER A 865 -43.16 52.11 -25.04
CA SER A 865 -42.22 53.16 -24.66
C SER A 865 -41.09 53.24 -25.69
N THR A 866 -41.10 54.35 -26.42
CA THR A 866 -39.96 54.87 -27.16
C THR A 866 -38.84 55.16 -26.16
N VAL A 867 -37.73 54.44 -26.28
CA VAL A 867 -36.50 54.76 -25.55
C VAL A 867 -35.94 56.06 -26.13
N SER A 868 -35.92 57.09 -25.30
CA SER A 868 -35.28 58.37 -25.55
C SER A 868 -33.78 58.21 -25.76
N ALA A 869 -33.26 58.84 -26.81
CA ALA A 869 -31.83 59.00 -27.05
C ALA A 869 -31.15 59.70 -25.87
N ASP A 870 -30.10 59.07 -25.34
CA ASP A 870 -29.21 59.67 -24.34
C ASP A 870 -28.15 60.51 -25.07
N ASP A 871 -28.18 61.81 -24.83
CA ASP A 871 -27.25 62.81 -25.37
C ASP A 871 -25.91 62.72 -24.61
N GLY A 872 -24.84 62.29 -25.30
CA GLY A 872 -23.48 62.41 -24.78
C GLY A 872 -22.46 61.33 -25.20
N ALA A 873 -22.88 60.25 -25.87
CA ALA A 873 -21.95 59.28 -26.44
C ALA A 873 -21.38 59.81 -27.77
N ALA A 874 -20.06 59.79 -27.93
CA ALA A 874 -19.42 60.08 -29.22
C ALA A 874 -20.04 59.17 -30.31
N PRO A 875 -20.31 59.69 -31.53
CA PRO A 875 -20.90 58.88 -32.59
C PRO A 875 -19.99 57.68 -32.87
N LEU A 876 -20.58 56.49 -32.86
CA LEU A 876 -19.88 55.23 -33.12
C LEU A 876 -19.19 55.30 -34.50
N GLU A 877 -17.87 55.17 -34.54
CA GLU A 877 -17.08 55.16 -35.77
C GLU A 877 -16.01 54.06 -35.72
N LEU A 878 -16.13 53.06 -36.59
CA LEU A 878 -15.17 51.98 -36.77
C LEU A 878 -14.35 52.24 -38.02
N THR A 879 -13.04 52.44 -37.88
CA THR A 879 -12.12 52.75 -38.99
C THR A 879 -11.01 51.70 -39.10
N LEU A 880 -10.87 51.08 -40.27
CA LEU A 880 -9.73 50.25 -40.65
C LEU A 880 -8.70 51.13 -41.36
N GLN A 881 -7.43 51.06 -40.94
CA GLN A 881 -6.30 51.76 -41.57
C GLN A 881 -5.21 50.77 -41.95
N ASP A 882 -4.91 50.67 -43.25
CA ASP A 882 -3.89 49.80 -43.84
C ASP A 882 -3.98 48.33 -43.37
N VAL A 883 -5.18 47.82 -43.10
CA VAL A 883 -5.31 46.54 -42.41
C VAL A 883 -5.02 45.36 -43.34
N VAL A 884 -4.05 44.52 -42.98
CA VAL A 884 -3.66 43.31 -43.72
C VAL A 884 -3.76 42.08 -42.83
N TYR A 885 -4.26 40.97 -43.38
CA TYR A 885 -4.23 39.64 -42.78
C TYR A 885 -3.77 38.60 -43.79
N ARG A 886 -2.82 37.75 -43.40
CA ARG A 886 -2.24 36.68 -44.19
C ARG A 886 -2.59 35.35 -43.55
N TYR A 887 -3.18 34.45 -44.34
CA TYR A 887 -3.38 33.10 -43.86
C TYR A 887 -2.02 32.40 -43.66
N PRO A 888 -1.84 31.60 -42.59
CA PRO A 888 -0.63 30.80 -42.41
C PRO A 888 -0.40 29.86 -43.60
N GLU A 889 0.86 29.61 -43.97
CA GLU A 889 1.21 28.69 -45.07
C GLU A 889 0.65 27.27 -44.84
N ASP A 890 0.06 26.70 -45.88
CA ASP A 890 -0.31 25.28 -45.88
C ASP A 890 0.95 24.40 -46.04
N ALA A 891 0.85 23.12 -45.66
CA ALA A 891 1.96 22.16 -45.80
C ALA A 891 2.38 21.90 -47.27
N GLU A 892 1.67 22.48 -48.24
CA GLU A 892 1.83 22.28 -49.68
C GLU A 892 2.51 23.48 -50.38
N GLY A 893 2.93 24.51 -49.64
CA GLY A 893 3.77 25.60 -50.15
C GLY A 893 3.08 26.52 -51.16
N ARG A 894 1.74 26.58 -51.17
CA ARG A 894 1.00 27.51 -52.04
C ARG A 894 1.06 28.93 -51.47
N ARG A 895 1.08 29.94 -52.36
CA ARG A 895 1.05 31.36 -51.94
C ARG A 895 -0.17 31.61 -51.04
N PRO A 896 0.02 32.08 -49.79
CA PRO A 896 -1.10 32.28 -48.88
C PRO A 896 -2.02 33.38 -49.40
N PHE A 897 -3.32 33.12 -49.40
CA PHE A 897 -4.34 34.16 -49.62
C PHE A 897 -4.20 35.23 -48.53
N ALA A 898 -4.34 36.49 -48.91
CA ALA A 898 -4.25 37.61 -47.99
C ALA A 898 -5.42 38.57 -48.22
N VAL A 899 -5.89 39.18 -47.14
CA VAL A 899 -6.85 40.27 -47.16
C VAL A 899 -6.08 41.54 -46.85
N GLY A 900 -6.23 42.58 -47.68
CA GLY A 900 -5.67 43.90 -47.46
C GLY A 900 -4.58 44.35 -48.44
N PRO A 901 -4.06 45.58 -48.28
CA PRO A 901 -4.43 46.56 -47.25
C PRO A 901 -5.90 47.01 -47.40
N VAL A 902 -6.61 47.11 -46.27
CA VAL A 902 -8.01 47.52 -46.20
C VAL A 902 -8.12 48.85 -45.46
N ASP A 903 -8.65 49.85 -46.15
CA ASP A 903 -9.02 51.16 -45.60
C ASP A 903 -10.52 51.37 -45.74
N CYS A 904 -11.23 51.46 -44.62
CA CYS A 904 -12.69 51.65 -44.62
C CYS A 904 -13.18 52.19 -43.28
N THR A 905 -14.20 53.05 -43.31
CA THR A 905 -14.88 53.56 -42.11
C THR A 905 -16.37 53.17 -42.15
N PHE A 906 -16.90 52.73 -41.01
CA PHE A 906 -18.31 52.44 -40.76
C PHE A 906 -18.82 53.29 -39.59
N ARG A 907 -20.04 53.83 -39.69
CA ARG A 907 -20.61 54.74 -38.70
C ARG A 907 -21.90 54.21 -38.07
N GLY A 908 -22.18 54.61 -36.83
CA GLY A 908 -23.46 54.37 -36.17
C GLY A 908 -24.63 54.93 -36.99
N GLY A 909 -25.70 54.15 -37.13
CA GLY A 909 -26.85 54.52 -37.96
C GLY A 909 -26.61 54.43 -39.47
N GLU A 910 -25.59 53.69 -39.91
CA GLU A 910 -25.31 53.36 -41.32
C GLU A 910 -25.63 51.89 -41.59
N VAL A 911 -26.18 51.59 -42.77
CA VAL A 911 -26.28 50.23 -43.32
C VAL A 911 -25.28 50.10 -44.48
N ALA A 912 -24.22 49.33 -44.28
CA ALA A 912 -23.19 49.07 -45.30
C ALA A 912 -23.27 47.64 -45.81
N PHE A 913 -23.32 47.46 -47.12
CA PHE A 913 -23.27 46.15 -47.76
C PHE A 913 -21.89 45.82 -48.28
N ILE A 914 -21.42 44.61 -48.02
CA ILE A 914 -20.18 44.07 -48.58
C ILE A 914 -20.54 43.00 -49.61
N THR A 915 -20.20 43.24 -50.87
CA THR A 915 -20.45 42.32 -52.00
C THR A 915 -19.14 41.85 -52.63
N GLY A 916 -19.15 40.80 -53.45
CA GLY A 916 -17.94 40.26 -54.09
C GLY A 916 -18.05 38.78 -54.47
N GLY A 917 -17.21 38.29 -55.38
CA GLY A 917 -17.26 36.87 -55.79
C GLY A 917 -16.99 35.87 -54.65
N ASN A 918 -17.26 34.59 -54.89
CA ASN A 918 -16.81 33.53 -53.99
C ASN A 918 -15.28 33.55 -53.90
N GLY A 919 -14.73 33.50 -52.69
CA GLY A 919 -13.29 33.59 -52.47
C GLY A 919 -12.69 34.99 -52.57
N SER A 920 -13.50 36.06 -52.63
CA SER A 920 -12.97 37.43 -52.64
C SER A 920 -12.47 37.94 -51.28
N GLY A 921 -12.71 37.20 -50.18
CA GLY A 921 -12.23 37.52 -48.83
C GLY A 921 -13.27 38.10 -47.86
N LYS A 922 -14.56 38.14 -48.23
CA LYS A 922 -15.64 38.78 -47.43
C LYS A 922 -15.74 38.25 -46.00
N SER A 923 -15.84 36.94 -45.82
CA SER A 923 -15.92 36.33 -44.49
C SER A 923 -14.61 36.46 -43.69
N SER A 924 -13.46 36.50 -44.38
CA SER A 924 -12.16 36.78 -43.75
C SER A 924 -12.09 38.21 -43.22
N LEU A 925 -12.58 39.19 -44.01
CA LEU A 925 -12.74 40.57 -43.57
C LEU A 925 -13.73 40.68 -42.41
N ALA A 926 -14.85 39.94 -42.44
CA ALA A 926 -15.82 39.88 -41.35
C ALA A 926 -15.19 39.42 -40.03
N LYS A 927 -14.42 38.34 -40.05
CA LYS A 927 -13.70 37.84 -38.87
C LYS A 927 -12.65 38.83 -38.36
N LEU A 928 -12.02 39.59 -39.25
CA LEU A 928 -11.03 40.60 -38.90
C LEU A 928 -11.67 41.85 -38.27
N ILE A 929 -12.77 42.36 -38.81
CA ILE A 929 -13.45 43.54 -38.22
C ILE A 929 -14.14 43.27 -36.89
N THR A 930 -14.58 42.03 -36.65
CA THR A 930 -15.16 41.63 -35.36
C THR A 930 -14.11 41.31 -34.29
N GLY A 931 -12.81 41.35 -34.62
CA GLY A 931 -11.74 40.97 -33.70
C GLY A 931 -11.64 39.46 -33.43
N LEU A 932 -12.17 38.62 -34.33
CA LEU A 932 -11.93 37.16 -34.30
C LEU A 932 -10.58 36.79 -34.94
N TYR A 933 -10.12 37.58 -35.90
CA TYR A 933 -8.76 37.53 -36.45
C TYR A 933 -8.01 38.81 -36.08
N ARG A 934 -6.75 38.63 -35.71
CA ARG A 934 -5.82 39.74 -35.49
C ARG A 934 -5.21 40.20 -36.82
N PRO A 935 -5.15 41.50 -37.11
CA PRO A 935 -4.44 42.00 -38.28
C PRO A 935 -2.91 41.80 -38.13
N ASP A 936 -2.23 41.41 -39.21
CA ASP A 936 -0.76 41.31 -39.27
C ASP A 936 -0.11 42.68 -39.49
N GLU A 937 -0.78 43.57 -40.24
CA GLU A 937 -0.36 44.96 -40.48
C GLU A 937 -1.58 45.89 -40.39
N GLY A 938 -1.33 47.18 -40.14
CA GLY A 938 -2.37 48.19 -39.98
C GLY A 938 -2.99 48.24 -38.59
N ARG A 939 -4.09 48.98 -38.44
CA ARG A 939 -4.81 49.13 -37.16
C ARG A 939 -6.30 49.37 -37.36
N ILE A 940 -7.09 48.86 -36.43
CA ILE A 940 -8.54 49.10 -36.35
C ILE A 940 -8.79 50.09 -35.22
N LEU A 941 -9.51 51.18 -35.52
CA LEU A 941 -9.88 52.20 -34.56
C LEU A 941 -11.38 52.16 -34.28
N LEU A 942 -11.75 52.21 -33.01
CA LEU A 942 -13.11 52.43 -32.55
C LEU A 942 -13.18 53.82 -31.88
N ASN A 943 -14.02 54.70 -32.41
CA ASN A 943 -14.19 56.09 -31.97
C ASN A 943 -12.84 56.85 -31.90
N GLY A 944 -12.00 56.65 -32.91
CA GLY A 944 -10.69 57.31 -33.04
C GLY A 944 -9.56 56.74 -32.17
N ARG A 945 -9.80 55.67 -31.40
CA ARG A 945 -8.80 54.99 -30.58
C ARG A 945 -8.52 53.60 -31.13
N VAL A 946 -7.26 53.18 -31.15
CA VAL A 946 -6.90 51.79 -31.53
C VAL A 946 -7.63 50.84 -30.60
N ALA A 947 -8.51 50.02 -31.17
CA ALA A 947 -9.33 49.08 -30.42
C ALA A 947 -8.55 47.79 -30.21
N SER A 948 -8.60 47.26 -29.00
CA SER A 948 -8.20 45.88 -28.73
C SER A 948 -9.22 44.91 -29.33
N GLU A 949 -8.80 43.68 -29.57
CA GLU A 949 -9.69 42.64 -30.10
C GLU A 949 -10.88 42.35 -29.16
N GLU A 950 -10.69 42.47 -27.85
CA GLU A 950 -11.74 42.30 -26.85
C GLU A 950 -12.79 43.41 -26.96
N GLU A 951 -12.35 44.68 -27.05
CA GLU A 951 -13.24 45.81 -27.28
C GLU A 951 -14.02 45.70 -28.59
N LEU A 952 -13.39 45.16 -29.66
CA LEU A 952 -14.09 44.84 -30.91
C LEU A 952 -15.14 43.75 -30.69
N ARG A 953 -14.77 42.60 -30.09
CA ARG A 953 -15.73 41.51 -29.85
C ARG A 953 -16.90 41.93 -28.96
N GLU A 954 -16.69 42.80 -27.97
CA GLU A 954 -17.76 43.33 -27.12
C GLU A 954 -18.64 44.39 -27.80
N SER A 955 -18.18 45.00 -28.89
CA SER A 955 -18.94 46.01 -29.64
C SER A 955 -19.81 45.42 -30.74
N PHE A 956 -19.60 44.16 -31.10
CA PHE A 956 -20.30 43.47 -32.19
C PHE A 956 -21.30 42.43 -31.68
N THR A 957 -22.43 42.35 -32.37
CA THR A 957 -23.15 41.09 -32.55
C THR A 957 -22.96 40.62 -33.98
N ALA A 958 -22.66 39.35 -34.21
CA ALA A 958 -22.47 38.80 -35.54
C ALA A 958 -23.26 37.50 -35.77
N ILE A 959 -23.91 37.40 -36.93
CA ILE A 959 -24.48 36.15 -37.44
C ILE A 959 -23.69 35.76 -38.68
N PHE A 960 -22.67 34.92 -38.49
CA PHE A 960 -21.87 34.36 -39.58
C PHE A 960 -22.66 33.32 -40.39
N ALA A 961 -22.20 33.02 -41.61
CA ALA A 961 -22.84 32.01 -42.45
C ALA A 961 -22.85 30.62 -41.77
N ASP A 962 -21.83 30.31 -40.97
CA ASP A 962 -21.64 29.08 -40.19
C ASP A 962 -21.87 29.27 -38.68
N PHE A 963 -22.82 30.14 -38.30
CA PHE A 963 -23.15 30.42 -36.90
C PHE A 963 -23.51 29.19 -36.05
N HIS A 964 -23.28 29.30 -34.75
CA HIS A 964 -23.77 28.36 -33.74
C HIS A 964 -24.88 29.00 -32.90
N LEU A 965 -25.92 28.23 -32.60
CA LEU A 965 -27.00 28.64 -31.70
C LEU A 965 -26.95 27.77 -30.45
N PHE A 966 -26.67 28.39 -29.31
CA PHE A 966 -26.69 27.72 -28.02
C PHE A 966 -28.13 27.48 -27.56
N ASP A 967 -28.36 26.39 -26.82
CA ASP A 967 -29.65 26.13 -26.19
C ASP A 967 -29.95 27.15 -25.08
N ALA A 968 -28.93 27.67 -24.40
CA ALA A 968 -29.04 28.71 -23.37
C ALA A 968 -28.68 30.10 -23.89
N LEU A 969 -29.33 31.14 -23.35
CA LEU A 969 -29.08 32.56 -23.64
C LEU A 969 -27.95 33.11 -22.76
N TYR A 970 -26.71 32.76 -23.08
CA TYR A 970 -25.54 33.26 -22.34
C TYR A 970 -25.36 34.78 -22.51
N GLY A 971 -25.08 35.49 -21.42
CA GLY A 971 -24.83 36.94 -21.45
C GLY A 971 -26.07 37.84 -21.57
N ILE A 972 -27.28 37.26 -21.61
CA ILE A 972 -28.54 38.00 -21.71
C ILE A 972 -29.36 37.76 -20.45
N ASP A 973 -29.71 38.83 -19.72
CA ASP A 973 -30.68 38.73 -18.63
C ASP A 973 -32.10 38.64 -19.21
N THR A 974 -32.75 37.50 -19.03
CA THR A 974 -34.11 37.26 -19.50
C THR A 974 -35.17 37.69 -18.48
N SER A 975 -34.78 38.00 -17.26
CA SER A 975 -35.69 38.28 -16.15
C SER A 975 -36.49 39.57 -16.42
N GLY A 976 -37.82 39.46 -16.52
CA GLY A 976 -38.68 40.63 -16.78
C GLY A 976 -38.71 41.09 -18.25
N ARG A 977 -38.06 40.35 -19.16
CA ARG A 977 -38.08 40.61 -20.62
C ARG A 977 -38.98 39.61 -21.38
N GLU A 978 -39.85 38.87 -20.69
CA GLU A 978 -40.64 37.79 -21.29
C GLU A 978 -41.58 38.31 -22.39
N ALA A 979 -42.22 39.46 -22.16
CA ALA A 979 -43.09 40.10 -23.14
C ALA A 979 -42.31 40.59 -24.39
N GLU A 980 -41.09 41.07 -24.20
CA GLU A 980 -40.20 41.50 -25.29
C GLU A 980 -39.75 40.29 -26.13
N ILE A 981 -39.33 39.21 -25.48
CA ILE A 981 -38.94 37.96 -26.12
C ILE A 981 -40.12 37.37 -26.90
N GLU A 982 -41.32 37.34 -26.31
CA GLU A 982 -42.52 36.83 -26.99
C GLU A 982 -42.88 37.71 -28.19
N ALA A 983 -42.74 39.03 -28.09
CA ALA A 983 -42.96 39.95 -29.21
C ALA A 983 -41.96 39.69 -30.36
N TYR A 984 -40.67 39.48 -30.06
CA TYR A 984 -39.68 39.12 -31.08
C TYR A 984 -39.94 37.73 -31.68
N LEU A 985 -40.34 36.75 -30.87
CA LEU A 985 -40.72 35.42 -31.37
C LEU A 985 -41.91 35.52 -32.33
N ARG A 986 -42.90 36.37 -32.05
CA ARG A 986 -44.03 36.63 -32.96
C ARG A 986 -43.59 37.36 -34.23
N LEU A 987 -42.76 38.40 -34.11
CA LEU A 987 -42.20 39.14 -35.25
C LEU A 987 -41.43 38.21 -36.21
N LEU A 988 -40.77 37.20 -35.66
CA LEU A 988 -39.96 36.24 -36.41
C LEU A 988 -40.73 34.95 -36.78
N GLU A 989 -42.03 34.86 -36.48
CA GLU A 989 -42.91 33.68 -36.60
C GLU A 989 -42.31 32.38 -36.03
N LEU A 990 -41.79 32.46 -34.81
CA LEU A 990 -41.23 31.35 -34.06
C LEU A 990 -42.03 31.02 -32.79
N GLN A 991 -43.05 31.82 -32.43
CA GLN A 991 -43.82 31.68 -31.19
C GLN A 991 -44.46 30.30 -31.01
N ASP A 992 -44.88 29.66 -32.10
CA ASP A 992 -45.54 28.34 -32.05
C ASP A 992 -44.55 27.17 -32.03
N LYS A 993 -43.24 27.45 -32.08
CA LYS A 993 -42.17 26.44 -32.19
C LYS A 993 -41.13 26.52 -31.09
N VAL A 994 -40.86 27.72 -30.59
CA VAL A 994 -39.79 27.99 -29.61
C VAL A 994 -40.36 28.87 -28.52
N ALA A 995 -40.05 28.54 -27.28
CA ALA A 995 -40.26 29.39 -26.11
C ALA A 995 -38.94 29.49 -25.33
N VAL A 996 -38.84 30.47 -24.43
CA VAL A 996 -37.72 30.61 -23.50
C VAL A 996 -38.19 30.21 -22.10
N GLN A 997 -37.48 29.27 -21.46
CA GLN A 997 -37.75 28.78 -20.11
C GLN A 997 -36.41 28.71 -19.36
N ASP A 998 -36.35 29.27 -18.15
CA ASP A 998 -35.14 29.31 -17.31
C ASP A 998 -33.88 29.77 -18.07
N GLY A 999 -34.02 30.81 -18.89
CA GLY A 999 -32.92 31.37 -19.69
C GLY A 999 -32.46 30.48 -20.87
N SER A 1000 -33.23 29.47 -21.26
CA SER A 1000 -32.92 28.55 -22.36
C SER A 1000 -34.08 28.39 -23.35
N PHE A 1001 -33.77 28.17 -24.63
CA PHE A 1001 -34.74 27.82 -25.64
C PHE A 1001 -35.29 26.41 -25.42
N THR A 1002 -36.61 26.22 -25.60
CA THR A 1002 -37.23 24.89 -25.52
C THR A 1002 -36.77 23.94 -26.63
N THR A 1003 -36.33 24.47 -27.77
CA THR A 1003 -35.73 23.70 -28.86
C THR A 1003 -34.90 24.59 -29.79
N THR A 1004 -33.76 24.08 -30.23
CA THR A 1004 -32.95 24.65 -31.33
C THR A 1004 -33.02 23.78 -32.59
N ARG A 1005 -33.83 22.71 -32.59
CA ARG A 1005 -34.03 21.79 -33.73
C ARG A 1005 -35.01 22.38 -34.76
N LEU A 1006 -34.54 23.38 -35.50
CA LEU A 1006 -35.32 24.13 -36.49
C LEU A 1006 -34.73 23.99 -37.90
N SER A 1007 -35.48 24.42 -38.93
CA SER A 1007 -34.93 24.56 -40.29
C SER A 1007 -33.87 25.67 -40.32
N THR A 1008 -32.97 25.67 -41.32
CA THR A 1008 -31.86 26.63 -41.42
C THR A 1008 -32.34 28.09 -41.36
N GLY A 1009 -33.36 28.46 -42.15
CA GLY A 1009 -33.93 29.80 -42.11
C GLY A 1009 -34.56 30.16 -40.76
N GLN A 1010 -35.17 29.20 -40.06
CA GLN A 1010 -35.71 29.40 -38.71
C GLN A 1010 -34.62 29.56 -37.65
N LYS A 1011 -33.51 28.82 -37.75
CA LYS A 1011 -32.35 29.02 -36.87
C LYS A 1011 -31.72 30.40 -37.07
N LYS A 1012 -31.59 30.88 -38.32
CA LYS A 1012 -31.10 32.23 -38.62
C LYS A 1012 -32.03 33.32 -38.07
N ARG A 1013 -33.35 33.10 -38.12
CA ARG A 1013 -34.33 33.97 -37.46
C ARG A 1013 -34.17 33.97 -35.94
N LEU A 1014 -33.98 32.79 -35.33
CA LEU A 1014 -33.75 32.69 -33.89
C LEU A 1014 -32.42 33.33 -33.45
N ALA A 1015 -31.35 33.20 -34.24
CA ALA A 1015 -30.10 33.94 -34.01
C ALA A 1015 -30.28 35.45 -34.14
N LEU A 1016 -31.16 35.91 -35.04
CA LEU A 1016 -31.51 37.33 -35.15
C LEU A 1016 -32.23 37.83 -33.90
N LEU A 1017 -33.11 37.03 -33.30
CA LEU A 1017 -33.71 37.33 -31.99
C LEU A 1017 -32.63 37.56 -30.92
N VAL A 1018 -31.64 36.66 -30.83
CA VAL A 1018 -30.51 36.82 -29.89
C VAL A 1018 -29.80 38.14 -30.14
N ALA A 1019 -29.55 38.49 -31.40
CA ALA A 1019 -28.92 39.75 -31.74
C ALA A 1019 -29.73 40.99 -31.32
N TYR A 1020 -31.05 40.94 -31.44
CA TYR A 1020 -31.93 41.99 -30.93
C TYR A 1020 -31.88 42.11 -29.40
N LEU A 1021 -31.75 40.99 -28.68
CA LEU A 1021 -31.69 40.98 -27.22
C LEU A 1021 -30.35 41.48 -26.68
N GLU A 1022 -29.24 41.21 -27.39
CA GLU A 1022 -27.90 41.69 -27.04
C GLU A 1022 -27.74 43.20 -27.25
N ALA A 1023 -28.45 43.76 -28.24
CA ALA A 1023 -28.49 45.20 -28.54
C ALA A 1023 -27.10 45.86 -28.67
N ARG A 1024 -26.13 45.15 -29.29
CA ARG A 1024 -24.77 45.67 -29.53
C ARG A 1024 -24.78 46.84 -30.53
N PRO A 1025 -23.84 47.78 -30.42
CA PRO A 1025 -23.80 48.97 -31.28
C PRO A 1025 -23.46 48.68 -32.75
N ILE A 1026 -22.80 47.54 -33.03
CA ILE A 1026 -22.50 47.08 -34.39
C ILE A 1026 -23.10 45.70 -34.62
N CYS A 1027 -23.83 45.52 -35.72
CA CYS A 1027 -24.38 44.24 -36.16
C CYS A 1027 -23.74 43.80 -37.47
N LEU A 1028 -23.21 42.57 -37.52
CA LEU A 1028 -22.67 41.95 -38.72
C LEU A 1028 -23.54 40.76 -39.17
N PHE A 1029 -24.00 40.77 -40.42
CA PHE A 1029 -24.79 39.69 -41.00
C PHE A 1029 -24.08 39.09 -42.22
N ASP A 1030 -23.54 37.89 -42.11
CA ASP A 1030 -22.88 37.19 -43.22
C ASP A 1030 -23.85 36.26 -43.93
N GLU A 1031 -24.26 36.63 -45.14
CA GLU A 1031 -25.20 35.87 -45.99
C GLU A 1031 -26.50 35.45 -45.27
N TRP A 1032 -26.99 36.27 -44.33
CA TRP A 1032 -28.15 35.92 -43.52
C TRP A 1032 -29.41 35.65 -44.37
N ALA A 1033 -29.64 36.47 -45.39
CA ALA A 1033 -30.81 36.41 -46.26
C ALA A 1033 -30.85 35.20 -47.21
N ALA A 1034 -29.72 34.52 -47.43
CA ALA A 1034 -29.57 33.43 -48.41
C ALA A 1034 -30.50 32.23 -48.11
N ASP A 1035 -30.73 31.92 -46.83
CA ASP A 1035 -31.57 30.79 -46.38
C ASP A 1035 -33.02 31.17 -46.07
N GLN A 1036 -33.43 32.42 -46.36
CA GLN A 1036 -34.79 32.91 -46.13
C GLN A 1036 -35.64 32.82 -47.40
N ASP A 1037 -36.94 32.60 -47.21
CA ASP A 1037 -37.92 32.76 -48.28
C ASP A 1037 -38.09 34.24 -48.68
N PRO A 1038 -38.65 34.54 -49.86
CA PRO A 1038 -38.76 35.91 -50.37
C PRO A 1038 -39.48 36.89 -49.43
N THR A 1039 -40.47 36.42 -48.68
CA THR A 1039 -41.23 37.27 -47.74
C THR A 1039 -40.33 37.73 -46.60
N TYR A 1040 -39.55 36.81 -46.03
CA TYR A 1040 -38.63 37.13 -44.93
C TYR A 1040 -37.38 37.87 -45.35
N ARG A 1041 -36.88 37.56 -46.55
CA ARG A 1041 -35.81 38.35 -47.16
C ARG A 1041 -36.22 39.81 -47.29
N ARG A 1042 -37.43 40.05 -47.79
CA ARG A 1042 -38.01 41.38 -47.88
C ARG A 1042 -38.19 42.03 -46.50
N LEU A 1043 -38.72 41.30 -45.53
CA LEU A 1043 -38.85 41.78 -44.14
C LEU A 1043 -37.50 42.23 -43.56
N PHE A 1044 -36.45 41.45 -43.77
CA PHE A 1044 -35.11 41.77 -43.30
C PHE A 1044 -34.57 43.05 -43.91
N TYR A 1045 -34.54 43.15 -45.24
CA TYR A 1045 -34.00 44.33 -45.94
C TYR A 1045 -34.87 45.58 -45.81
N GLU A 1046 -36.19 45.48 -45.92
CA GLU A 1046 -37.08 46.65 -45.97
C GLU A 1046 -37.59 47.10 -44.59
N GLN A 1047 -37.50 46.26 -43.56
CA GLN A 1047 -38.01 46.60 -42.22
C GLN A 1047 -36.96 46.44 -41.12
N LEU A 1048 -36.32 45.28 -41.00
CA LEU A 1048 -35.44 45.01 -39.86
C LEU A 1048 -34.13 45.81 -39.93
N LEU A 1049 -33.47 45.87 -41.09
CA LEU A 1049 -32.26 46.69 -41.27
C LEU A 1049 -32.53 48.19 -41.04
N PRO A 1050 -33.58 48.79 -41.64
CA PRO A 1050 -33.96 50.18 -41.34
C PRO A 1050 -34.30 50.42 -39.87
N GLN A 1051 -34.93 49.46 -39.18
CA GLN A 1051 -35.22 49.58 -37.75
C GLN A 1051 -33.94 49.59 -36.90
N MET A 1052 -32.96 48.73 -37.21
CA MET A 1052 -31.65 48.75 -36.54
C MET A 1052 -30.92 50.07 -36.79
N LYS A 1053 -30.93 50.54 -38.05
CA LYS A 1053 -30.38 51.84 -38.43
C LYS A 1053 -31.02 53.00 -37.64
N ALA A 1054 -32.35 53.02 -37.54
CA ALA A 1054 -33.09 54.05 -36.80
C ALA A 1054 -32.78 54.07 -35.29
N ARG A 1055 -32.33 52.95 -34.73
CA ARG A 1055 -31.85 52.84 -33.35
C ARG A 1055 -30.39 53.29 -33.17
N GLY A 1056 -29.73 53.74 -34.25
CA GLY A 1056 -28.32 54.16 -34.24
C GLY A 1056 -27.32 53.01 -34.35
N THR A 1057 -27.77 51.78 -34.59
CA THR A 1057 -26.88 50.61 -34.80
C THR A 1057 -26.16 50.74 -36.14
N CYS A 1058 -24.85 50.49 -36.15
CA CYS A 1058 -24.09 50.30 -37.39
C CYS A 1058 -24.34 48.88 -37.92
N VAL A 1059 -24.86 48.75 -39.13
CA VAL A 1059 -25.17 47.44 -39.71
C VAL A 1059 -24.27 47.14 -40.90
N ILE A 1060 -23.54 46.04 -40.83
CA ILE A 1060 -22.67 45.54 -41.90
C ILE A 1060 -23.26 44.22 -42.40
N ALA A 1061 -23.75 44.18 -43.63
CA ALA A 1061 -24.32 42.96 -44.21
C ALA A 1061 -23.51 42.49 -45.43
N ILE A 1062 -23.00 41.26 -45.38
CA ILE A 1062 -22.42 40.61 -46.54
C ILE A 1062 -23.55 39.96 -47.32
N THR A 1063 -23.77 40.39 -48.57
CA THR A 1063 -24.89 39.90 -49.39
C THR A 1063 -24.59 39.92 -50.90
N HIS A 1064 -25.31 39.05 -51.61
CA HIS A 1064 -25.35 38.98 -53.06
C HIS A 1064 -26.72 39.36 -53.64
N ASP A 1065 -27.66 39.79 -52.80
CA ASP A 1065 -29.01 40.19 -53.23
C ASP A 1065 -29.00 41.63 -53.79
N ASP A 1066 -28.61 41.77 -55.06
CA ASP A 1066 -28.54 43.04 -55.79
C ASP A 1066 -29.86 43.83 -55.81
N ALA A 1067 -31.01 43.13 -55.83
CA ALA A 1067 -32.35 43.71 -55.78
C ALA A 1067 -32.63 44.60 -54.56
N TYR A 1068 -31.81 44.51 -53.50
CA TYR A 1068 -31.97 45.28 -52.26
C TYR A 1068 -30.82 46.27 -52.01
N PHE A 1069 -29.89 46.46 -52.94
CA PHE A 1069 -28.74 47.38 -52.73
C PHE A 1069 -29.18 48.82 -52.45
N ASP A 1070 -30.33 49.25 -52.96
CA ASP A 1070 -30.94 50.56 -52.67
C ASP A 1070 -31.32 50.75 -51.18
N THR A 1071 -31.36 49.68 -50.38
CA THR A 1071 -31.63 49.74 -48.93
C THR A 1071 -30.38 50.04 -48.10
N ALA A 1072 -29.19 49.92 -48.69
CA ALA A 1072 -27.92 50.27 -48.03
C ALA A 1072 -27.56 51.74 -48.27
N ASP A 1073 -26.91 52.34 -47.28
CA ASP A 1073 -26.29 53.66 -47.42
C ASP A 1073 -25.03 53.59 -48.28
N ARG A 1074 -24.29 52.48 -48.18
CA ARG A 1074 -23.05 52.24 -48.91
C ARG A 1074 -22.94 50.78 -49.34
N VAL A 1075 -22.52 50.56 -50.58
CA VAL A 1075 -22.21 49.23 -51.12
C VAL A 1075 -20.73 49.18 -51.46
N ILE A 1076 -20.02 48.28 -50.80
CA ILE A 1076 -18.58 48.09 -50.90
C ILE A 1076 -18.33 46.77 -51.61
N LYS A 1077 -17.63 46.80 -52.74
CA LYS A 1077 -17.25 45.58 -53.46
C LYS A 1077 -15.89 45.10 -52.98
N MET A 1078 -15.76 43.81 -52.75
CA MET A 1078 -14.50 43.16 -52.41
C MET A 1078 -14.08 42.22 -53.54
N ASP A 1079 -12.84 42.38 -54.01
CA ASP A 1079 -12.26 41.56 -55.08
C ASP A 1079 -10.85 41.11 -54.70
N THR A 1080 -10.59 39.80 -54.77
CA THR A 1080 -9.28 39.19 -54.47
C THR A 1080 -8.57 39.71 -53.21
N GLY A 1081 -9.29 39.91 -52.11
CA GLY A 1081 -8.72 40.36 -50.83
C GLY A 1081 -8.68 41.88 -50.63
N GLN A 1082 -9.08 42.68 -51.62
CA GLN A 1082 -9.06 44.15 -51.55
C GLN A 1082 -10.47 44.75 -51.68
N LEU A 1083 -10.68 45.91 -51.06
CA LEU A 1083 -11.89 46.71 -51.28
C LEU A 1083 -11.74 47.51 -52.58
N VAL A 1084 -12.74 47.41 -53.44
CA VAL A 1084 -12.85 48.13 -54.71
C VAL A 1084 -14.06 49.05 -54.58
N GLU A 1085 -13.86 50.36 -54.77
CA GLU A 1085 -14.98 51.30 -54.78
C GLU A 1085 -15.92 50.98 -55.94
N THR A 1086 -17.20 50.82 -55.62
CA THR A 1086 -18.29 50.69 -56.59
C THR A 1086 -18.68 52.12 -57.02
N PRO A 1087 -18.74 52.43 -58.34
CA PRO A 1087 -19.06 53.77 -58.82
C PRO A 1087 -20.48 54.23 -58.48
#